data_AF-A0A1D7QLY6-F1
#
_entry.id   AF-A0A1D7QLY6-F1
#
_cell.length_a   1.000
_cell.length_b   1.000
_cell.length_c   1.000
_cell.angle_alpha   90.00
_cell.angle_beta   90.00
_cell.angle_gamma   90.00
#
_symmetry.space_group_name_H-M   'P 1'
#
loop_
_entity.id
_entity.type
_entity.pdbx_description
1 polymer ?
#
loop_
_entity_poly.entity_id
_entity_poly.type
_entity_poly.pdbx_seq_one_letter_code
_entity_poly.pdbx_strand_id
1 'polypeptide(L)'
;MPENQINPYMRRIKGSLWRTLWLFVWLTAAWLLTVGSCFAQTEPEEPEEIPVFLNVQRVGATEIQALIRAERVWLPVAELFNFLKIRYEVSKNRDSVSGTFIKPTSAYVIDQVHHQIIYEDQRYELKAEDLIRTNTGLYLQSDYFGKVFGLNCLFSFRNLSVVLSTQLELPVLREIRQEQMRANLNKLSGIFKADTVIGRNYPLFYFGTADYAALTSAGNKGTPQDARVSLGLGGMLAGGETNVVLNYHNNAGFSGRQQYYLWRYVDNNMRYAKQVMAGKIQGQSISSIYAPVIGVQVTNAPTTYRRSFGTYTLSNHTEPNWMVELYVNGVLINYVKADAAGFYTFNVPLVYGNTMIKLRFYGPYGEERSTEQNINIPFNFLPKNEFEYTASSGILEDETRAKFARLSTNYGLTRNITVGAGLEYLSSISSGTKIPFVNTSIRLLPNLLFSGEYDHDVRSKALLSYNLPSGLQIEINNTWYKKGQTAINNTFVEDRKAMFSFPFRGRSFSAYTRLTIEQILLSNTRYTLANWMLSGVIGNMSASATTYSIFMKEADPYVYTNYSFSLRAFKNLLITQQLQYEYVQKQVIGIKTELEKRVFKRGYLNLSYEQNFLSDISNVEVGLRYDFSFAQTRVSVRRSNDLIRTLQGISGSLIHDGKSGFTNFNNYTSVGKGAVLLIPYLDLNGNNRRDRGEPKAQGLKVRINGGRIQQSVKDTTIRITDLEAYTNYAIELDGSGFDRLAWKFPKKNYSVVIDPNFVKNIEVPISVFGEVSGRVILKKGTKEEGQGNVLINFYNEQAKLIGYTTSEVDGYFSYLGLLPGKYLVKMDSLQLKKMDLIGETPAIPVVIVRSTDGDLVNGLSLVTRPALVEEEKTEEPAMPPVVQAVPEEQPVVIPAMGPLTVQAAHFKFQMARTSQRILLKYYKNVVIVPTKWVYYNIQIKGIKDVEEAKKVIKMIKTIGFPDAYLLKD
;
A
#
# COMPACT_ATOMS: atom_id res chain seq x y z
N MET A 1 56.99 21.92 -4.16
CA MET A 1 58.22 21.26 -3.68
C MET A 1 58.48 20.04 -4.55
N PRO A 2 59.75 19.79 -4.92
CA PRO A 2 60.11 19.08 -6.14
C PRO A 2 60.35 17.59 -5.92
N GLU A 3 60.07 16.85 -6.99
CA GLU A 3 60.38 15.45 -7.20
C GLU A 3 61.87 15.34 -7.59
N ASN A 4 62.67 14.65 -6.78
CA ASN A 4 64.01 14.25 -7.20
C ASN A 4 64.50 13.01 -6.45
N GLN A 5 65.28 12.21 -7.18
CA GLN A 5 66.10 11.05 -6.79
C GLN A 5 65.46 9.66 -6.90
N ILE A 6 65.56 9.08 -8.10
CA ILE A 6 65.61 7.63 -8.31
C ILE A 6 67.07 7.22 -8.57
N ASN A 7 67.48 6.20 -7.82
CA ASN A 7 68.80 5.59 -7.68
C ASN A 7 69.30 4.89 -9.00
N PRO A 8 70.60 4.95 -9.40
CA PRO A 8 71.10 4.49 -10.70
C PRO A 8 71.15 2.97 -10.94
N TYR A 9 70.68 2.12 -10.02
CA TYR A 9 70.78 0.65 -10.17
C TYR A 9 69.72 0.01 -11.10
N MET A 10 68.69 0.76 -11.52
CA MET A 10 67.58 0.24 -12.35
C MET A 10 67.76 0.40 -13.88
N ARG A 11 68.96 0.76 -14.37
CA ARG A 11 69.20 0.96 -15.81
C ARG A 11 69.73 -0.27 -16.56
N ARG A 12 70.15 -1.34 -15.86
CA ARG A 12 70.77 -2.53 -16.49
C ARG A 12 69.84 -3.72 -16.76
N ILE A 13 68.59 -3.68 -16.29
CA ILE A 13 67.59 -4.77 -16.51
C ILE A 13 66.60 -4.45 -17.64
N LYS A 14 66.50 -3.18 -18.08
CA LYS A 14 65.58 -2.78 -19.17
C LYS A 14 66.03 -3.16 -20.59
N GLY A 15 67.30 -3.53 -20.79
CA GLY A 15 67.82 -3.89 -22.12
C GLY A 15 67.55 -5.34 -22.56
N SER A 16 67.28 -6.25 -21.61
CA SER A 16 67.06 -7.68 -21.89
C SER A 16 65.58 -8.01 -22.14
N LEU A 17 64.66 -7.36 -21.42
CA LEU A 17 63.21 -7.57 -21.53
C LEU A 17 62.57 -7.03 -22.82
N TRP A 18 63.19 -6.07 -23.50
CA TRP A 18 62.67 -5.53 -24.76
C TRP A 18 62.98 -6.40 -25.99
N ARG A 19 64.04 -7.23 -25.93
CA ARG A 19 64.39 -8.16 -27.02
C ARG A 19 63.57 -9.45 -26.98
N THR A 20 63.13 -9.91 -25.80
CA THR A 20 62.23 -11.07 -25.66
C THR A 20 60.78 -10.74 -26.00
N LEU A 21 60.34 -9.49 -25.80
CA LEU A 21 58.98 -9.05 -26.17
C LEU A 21 58.77 -9.01 -27.70
N TRP A 22 59.77 -8.59 -28.47
CA TRP A 22 59.67 -8.53 -29.95
C TRP A 22 59.71 -9.90 -30.62
N LEU A 23 60.42 -10.87 -30.04
CA LEU A 23 60.45 -12.27 -30.52
C LEU A 23 59.10 -12.97 -30.31
N PHE A 24 58.38 -12.66 -29.22
CA PHE A 24 57.04 -13.21 -28.95
C PHE A 24 55.96 -12.58 -29.86
N VAL A 25 56.10 -11.30 -30.21
CA VAL A 25 55.20 -10.61 -31.15
C VAL A 25 55.39 -11.12 -32.58
N TRP A 26 56.62 -11.47 -32.98
CA TRP A 26 56.89 -12.04 -34.31
C TRP A 26 56.46 -13.52 -34.42
N LEU A 27 56.66 -14.33 -33.37
CA LEU A 27 56.21 -15.73 -33.35
C LEU A 27 54.67 -15.87 -33.31
N THR A 28 53.97 -14.94 -32.67
CA THR A 28 52.49 -14.90 -32.67
C THR A 28 51.92 -14.34 -33.97
N ALA A 29 52.59 -13.38 -34.62
CA ALA A 29 52.21 -12.92 -35.96
C ALA A 29 52.44 -13.98 -37.06
N ALA A 30 53.48 -14.81 -36.93
CA ALA A 30 53.75 -15.91 -37.87
C ALA A 30 52.79 -17.10 -37.72
N TRP A 31 52.27 -17.37 -36.51
CA TRP A 31 51.26 -18.41 -36.29
C TRP A 31 49.84 -18.00 -36.72
N LEU A 32 49.58 -16.69 -36.82
CA LEU A 32 48.31 -16.17 -37.34
C LEU A 32 48.21 -16.17 -38.87
N LEU A 33 49.31 -16.43 -39.59
CA LEU A 33 49.35 -16.41 -41.07
C LEU A 33 49.34 -17.81 -41.72
N THR A 34 49.25 -18.90 -40.94
CA THR A 34 49.24 -20.28 -41.46
C THR A 34 48.07 -21.10 -40.92
N VAL A 35 46.85 -20.61 -41.10
CA VAL A 35 45.66 -21.49 -41.12
C VAL A 35 44.94 -21.20 -42.42
N GLY A 36 45.13 -22.13 -43.35
CA GLY A 36 44.52 -22.10 -44.67
C GLY A 36 43.00 -22.18 -44.59
N SER A 37 42.40 -21.60 -45.63
CA SER A 37 40.98 -21.58 -45.94
C SER A 37 40.34 -22.97 -45.79
N CYS A 38 39.59 -23.16 -44.72
CA CYS A 38 38.55 -24.19 -44.66
C CYS A 38 37.24 -23.48 -45.00
N PHE A 39 36.74 -23.69 -46.22
CA PHE A 39 35.38 -23.31 -46.57
C PHE A 39 34.44 -24.22 -45.77
N ALA A 40 33.94 -23.72 -44.64
CA ALA A 40 32.71 -24.25 -44.08
C ALA A 40 31.59 -23.96 -45.09
N GLN A 41 30.86 -24.99 -45.51
CA GLN A 41 29.57 -24.82 -46.17
C GLN A 41 28.71 -23.96 -45.25
N THR A 42 28.50 -22.70 -45.63
CA THR A 42 27.44 -21.88 -45.07
C THR A 42 26.17 -22.36 -45.73
N GLU A 43 25.53 -23.35 -45.11
CA GLU A 43 24.08 -23.46 -45.27
C GLU A 43 23.50 -22.10 -44.87
N PRO A 44 22.60 -21.51 -45.67
CA PRO A 44 21.94 -20.28 -45.27
C PRO A 44 21.22 -20.54 -43.95
N GLU A 45 21.61 -19.84 -42.87
CA GLU A 45 20.86 -19.85 -41.61
C GLU A 45 19.43 -19.38 -41.92
N GLU A 46 18.51 -20.34 -42.02
CA GLU A 46 17.09 -20.04 -42.09
C GLU A 46 16.73 -19.24 -40.82
N PRO A 47 15.89 -18.20 -40.96
CA PRO A 47 15.54 -17.38 -39.81
C PRO A 47 14.71 -18.24 -38.86
N GLU A 48 15.21 -18.46 -37.64
CA GLU A 48 14.51 -19.25 -36.64
C GLU A 48 13.44 -18.42 -35.94
N GLU A 49 12.24 -18.97 -35.82
CA GLU A 49 11.13 -18.37 -35.07
C GLU A 49 11.25 -18.78 -33.59
N ILE A 50 11.56 -17.81 -32.73
CA ILE A 50 11.83 -18.03 -31.31
C ILE A 50 10.95 -17.07 -30.49
N PRO A 51 10.34 -17.53 -29.39
CA PRO A 51 9.64 -16.63 -28.47
C PRO A 51 10.63 -15.68 -27.79
N VAL A 52 10.38 -14.38 -27.93
CA VAL A 52 11.20 -13.31 -27.37
C VAL A 52 10.35 -12.45 -26.44
N PHE A 53 10.91 -12.13 -25.27
CA PHE A 53 10.23 -11.33 -24.27
C PHE A 53 10.27 -9.83 -24.65
N LEU A 54 9.15 -9.27 -25.10
CA LEU A 54 9.02 -7.85 -25.39
C LEU A 54 8.69 -7.09 -24.10
N ASN A 55 9.58 -6.18 -23.69
CA ASN A 55 9.38 -5.27 -22.58
C ASN A 55 9.19 -3.84 -23.08
N VAL A 56 7.97 -3.33 -22.97
CA VAL A 56 7.62 -1.96 -23.35
C VAL A 56 7.64 -1.07 -22.12
N GLN A 57 8.53 -0.08 -22.12
CA GLN A 57 8.70 0.82 -20.99
C GLN A 57 7.38 1.51 -20.63
N ARG A 58 6.96 1.42 -19.35
CA ARG A 58 5.71 2.00 -18.78
C ARG A 58 4.40 1.33 -19.22
N VAL A 59 4.43 0.32 -20.09
CA VAL A 59 3.23 -0.46 -20.48
C VAL A 59 3.24 -1.82 -19.78
N GLY A 60 4.34 -2.57 -19.90
CA GLY A 60 4.44 -3.93 -19.40
C GLY A 60 5.24 -4.81 -20.35
N ALA A 61 5.16 -6.12 -20.14
CA ALA A 61 5.86 -7.08 -20.98
C ALA A 61 4.92 -8.18 -21.50
N THR A 62 5.26 -8.72 -22.66
CA THR A 62 4.55 -9.80 -23.32
C THR A 62 5.55 -10.66 -24.09
N GLU A 63 5.13 -11.86 -24.50
CA GLU A 63 5.95 -12.77 -25.28
C GLU A 63 5.46 -12.74 -26.73
N ILE A 64 6.37 -12.55 -27.68
CA ILE A 64 6.08 -12.48 -29.11
C ILE A 64 6.98 -13.45 -29.87
N GLN A 65 6.46 -14.08 -30.91
CA GLN A 65 7.26 -14.95 -31.78
C GLN A 65 8.08 -14.07 -32.72
N ALA A 66 9.40 -13.99 -32.52
CA ALA A 66 10.28 -13.15 -33.33
C ALA A 66 11.18 -14.02 -34.21
N LEU A 67 11.56 -13.52 -35.38
CA LEU A 67 12.56 -14.17 -36.22
C LEU A 67 13.95 -13.66 -35.83
N ILE A 68 14.87 -14.58 -35.58
CA ILE A 68 16.27 -14.25 -35.29
C ILE A 68 17.14 -14.84 -36.41
N ARG A 69 18.03 -14.02 -36.94
CA ARG A 69 19.08 -14.45 -37.88
C ARG A 69 20.36 -13.71 -37.54
N ALA A 70 21.44 -14.47 -37.30
CA ALA A 70 22.69 -13.96 -36.74
C ALA A 70 22.47 -13.12 -35.45
N GLU A 71 22.70 -11.80 -35.52
CA GLU A 71 22.52 -10.85 -34.39
C GLU A 71 21.35 -9.87 -34.59
N ARG A 72 20.48 -10.11 -35.58
CA ARG A 72 19.33 -9.23 -35.88
C ARG A 72 18.01 -9.93 -35.53
N VAL A 73 17.02 -9.11 -35.16
CA VAL A 73 15.68 -9.57 -34.84
C VAL A 73 14.64 -8.90 -35.73
N TRP A 74 13.69 -9.67 -36.22
CA TRP A 74 12.50 -9.18 -36.90
C TRP A 74 11.29 -9.43 -36.01
N LEU A 75 10.47 -8.40 -35.86
CA LEU A 75 9.30 -8.43 -34.99
C LEU A 75 8.03 -8.54 -35.83
N PRO A 76 7.05 -9.36 -35.41
CA PRO A 76 5.75 -9.46 -36.05
C PRO A 76 5.02 -8.12 -35.92
N VAL A 77 4.76 -7.46 -37.05
CA VAL A 77 4.21 -6.09 -37.07
C VAL A 77 2.82 -6.07 -36.43
N ALA A 78 1.97 -7.04 -36.80
CA ALA A 78 0.59 -7.12 -36.32
C ALA A 78 0.53 -7.34 -34.79
N GLU A 79 1.32 -8.25 -34.24
CA GLU A 79 1.33 -8.54 -32.80
C GLU A 79 1.87 -7.38 -31.98
N LEU A 80 2.97 -6.76 -32.44
CA LEU A 80 3.53 -5.58 -31.78
C LEU A 80 2.52 -4.42 -31.78
N PHE A 81 1.88 -4.14 -32.92
CA PHE A 81 0.89 -3.05 -33.02
C PHE A 81 -0.39 -3.35 -32.25
N ASN A 82 -0.83 -4.60 -32.20
CA ASN A 82 -1.94 -5.02 -31.33
C ASN A 82 -1.62 -4.77 -29.86
N PHE A 83 -0.43 -5.17 -29.39
CA PHE A 83 0.00 -4.95 -28.01
C PHE A 83 0.08 -3.46 -27.65
N LEU A 84 0.54 -2.63 -28.59
CA LEU A 84 0.60 -1.17 -28.43
C LEU A 84 -0.75 -0.46 -28.68
N LYS A 85 -1.81 -1.21 -29.04
CA LYS A 85 -3.13 -0.71 -29.44
C LYS A 85 -3.08 0.30 -30.59
N ILE A 86 -2.17 0.08 -31.54
CA ILE A 86 -2.09 0.81 -32.80
C ILE A 86 -3.04 0.12 -33.78
N ARG A 87 -3.86 0.89 -34.49
CA ARG A 87 -4.79 0.32 -35.48
C ARG A 87 -3.99 -0.27 -36.65
N TYR A 88 -4.28 -1.53 -36.98
CA TYR A 88 -3.70 -2.22 -38.11
C TYR A 88 -4.75 -3.09 -38.82
N GLU A 89 -4.58 -3.29 -40.11
CA GLU A 89 -5.36 -4.14 -40.99
C GLU A 89 -4.37 -4.90 -41.87
N VAL A 90 -4.43 -6.23 -41.83
CA VAL A 90 -3.56 -7.13 -42.59
C VAL A 90 -4.25 -7.52 -43.88
N SER A 91 -3.53 -7.49 -45.01
CA SER A 91 -4.08 -7.91 -46.29
C SER A 91 -4.44 -9.41 -46.30
N LYS A 92 -5.33 -9.81 -47.23
CA LYS A 92 -5.76 -11.22 -47.36
C LYS A 92 -4.59 -12.17 -47.63
N ASN A 93 -3.56 -11.70 -48.33
CA ASN A 93 -2.36 -12.45 -48.68
C ASN A 93 -1.21 -12.29 -47.67
N ARG A 94 -1.42 -11.51 -46.59
CA ARG A 94 -0.42 -11.18 -45.55
C ARG A 94 0.88 -10.58 -46.09
N ASP A 95 0.79 -9.94 -47.26
CA ASP A 95 1.88 -9.26 -47.95
C ASP A 95 1.97 -7.77 -47.58
N SER A 96 0.96 -7.22 -46.90
CA SER A 96 0.96 -5.83 -46.44
C SER A 96 0.19 -5.65 -45.14
N VAL A 97 0.64 -4.67 -44.34
CA VAL A 97 -0.03 -4.21 -43.12
C VAL A 97 -0.27 -2.70 -43.25
N SER A 98 -1.52 -2.28 -43.13
CA SER A 98 -1.91 -0.87 -43.23
C SER A 98 -2.66 -0.41 -41.99
N GLY A 99 -2.70 0.89 -41.73
CA GLY A 99 -3.46 1.40 -40.60
C GLY A 99 -3.21 2.87 -40.31
N THR A 100 -3.53 3.29 -39.08
CA THR A 100 -3.33 4.66 -38.60
C THR A 100 -2.52 4.66 -37.32
N PHE A 101 -1.47 5.48 -37.27
CA PHE A 101 -0.52 5.53 -36.17
C PHE A 101 -0.79 6.73 -35.26
N ILE A 102 -1.33 6.49 -34.06
CA ILE A 102 -1.62 7.50 -33.01
C ILE A 102 -2.68 8.56 -33.39
N LYS A 103 -2.52 9.28 -34.51
CA LYS A 103 -3.47 10.27 -35.03
C LYS A 103 -4.26 9.71 -36.22
N PRO A 104 -5.52 10.12 -36.42
CA PRO A 104 -6.31 9.69 -37.58
C PRO A 104 -5.72 10.10 -38.94
N THR A 105 -4.92 11.17 -38.98
CA THR A 105 -4.27 11.68 -40.19
C THR A 105 -2.95 10.98 -40.53
N SER A 106 -2.41 10.18 -39.61
CA SER A 106 -1.09 9.55 -39.75
C SER A 106 -1.25 8.12 -40.27
N ALA A 107 -1.66 7.99 -41.52
CA ALA A 107 -1.82 6.68 -42.17
C ALA A 107 -0.46 6.05 -42.46
N TYR A 108 -0.39 4.72 -42.39
CA TYR A 108 0.79 3.94 -42.77
C TYR A 108 0.44 2.71 -43.59
N VAL A 109 1.36 2.30 -44.45
CA VAL A 109 1.32 1.07 -45.23
C VAL A 109 2.72 0.46 -45.25
N ILE A 110 2.85 -0.77 -44.76
CA ILE A 110 4.08 -1.57 -44.85
C ILE A 110 3.81 -2.63 -45.91
N ASP A 111 4.52 -2.56 -47.02
CA ASP A 111 4.27 -3.35 -48.21
C ASP A 111 5.50 -4.18 -48.58
N GLN A 112 5.34 -5.51 -48.54
CA GLN A 112 6.40 -6.45 -48.88
C GLN A 112 6.65 -6.53 -50.39
N VAL A 113 5.60 -6.42 -51.22
CA VAL A 113 5.70 -6.59 -52.67
C VAL A 113 6.55 -5.48 -53.28
N HIS A 114 6.36 -4.26 -52.79
CA HIS A 114 7.11 -3.08 -53.22
C HIS A 114 8.32 -2.77 -52.33
N HIS A 115 8.61 -3.61 -51.33
CA HIS A 115 9.65 -3.41 -50.32
C HIS A 115 9.72 -1.97 -49.78
N GLN A 116 8.59 -1.42 -49.35
CA GLN A 116 8.50 -0.02 -48.90
C GLN A 116 7.59 0.15 -47.68
N ILE A 117 7.88 1.18 -46.88
CA ILE A 117 6.96 1.71 -45.87
C ILE A 117 6.52 3.11 -46.29
N ILE A 118 5.23 3.34 -46.34
CA ILE A 118 4.63 4.66 -46.53
C ILE A 118 4.10 5.12 -45.16
N TYR A 119 4.53 6.28 -44.68
CA TYR A 119 4.10 6.87 -43.41
C TYR A 119 3.99 8.39 -43.57
N GLU A 120 2.81 8.98 -43.30
CA GLU A 120 2.55 10.43 -43.47
C GLU A 120 3.05 10.98 -44.82
N ASP A 121 2.71 10.28 -45.92
CA ASP A 121 3.12 10.58 -47.30
C ASP A 121 4.64 10.52 -47.59
N GLN A 122 5.46 10.15 -46.61
CA GLN A 122 6.88 9.85 -46.80
C GLN A 122 7.08 8.37 -47.14
N ARG A 123 7.96 8.10 -48.11
CA ARG A 123 8.32 6.76 -48.54
C ARG A 123 9.69 6.37 -47.99
N TYR A 124 9.74 5.20 -47.36
CA TYR A 124 10.97 4.57 -46.86
C TYR A 124 11.19 3.27 -47.63
N GLU A 125 12.27 3.21 -48.40
CA GLU A 125 12.66 1.99 -49.09
C GLU A 125 13.29 0.99 -48.11
N LEU A 126 12.88 -0.27 -48.22
CA LEU A 126 13.38 -1.39 -47.42
C LEU A 126 14.26 -2.29 -48.31
N LYS A 127 15.26 -2.93 -47.71
CA LYS A 127 15.94 -4.03 -48.39
C LYS A 127 15.03 -5.26 -48.43
N ALA A 128 15.20 -6.11 -49.44
CA ALA A 128 14.43 -7.34 -49.58
C ALA A 128 14.53 -8.27 -48.35
N GLU A 129 15.64 -8.19 -47.62
CA GLU A 129 15.92 -8.96 -46.38
C GLU A 129 15.33 -8.35 -45.10
N ASP A 130 14.90 -7.09 -45.12
CA ASP A 130 14.45 -6.36 -43.92
C ASP A 130 12.95 -6.59 -43.61
N LEU A 131 12.21 -7.18 -44.55
CA LEU A 131 10.78 -7.45 -44.44
C LEU A 131 10.48 -8.88 -44.89
N ILE A 132 10.19 -9.76 -43.93
CA ILE A 132 10.03 -11.20 -44.15
C ILE A 132 8.54 -11.56 -44.02
N ARG A 133 8.01 -12.29 -44.99
CA ARG A 133 6.68 -12.88 -44.91
C ARG A 133 6.78 -14.35 -44.56
N THR A 134 6.08 -14.76 -43.50
CA THR A 134 5.94 -16.15 -43.09
C THR A 134 4.48 -16.60 -43.17
N ASN A 135 4.23 -17.87 -42.86
CA ASN A 135 2.88 -18.40 -42.68
C ASN A 135 2.18 -17.82 -41.44
N THR A 136 2.89 -17.13 -40.54
CA THR A 136 2.36 -16.54 -39.30
C THR A 136 2.08 -15.05 -39.45
N GLY A 137 2.78 -14.32 -40.34
CA GLY A 137 2.50 -12.91 -40.61
C GLY A 137 3.64 -12.18 -41.34
N LEU A 138 3.63 -10.86 -41.21
CA LEU A 138 4.65 -9.97 -41.77
C LEU A 138 5.58 -9.49 -40.66
N TYR A 139 6.89 -9.69 -40.85
CA TYR A 139 7.94 -9.45 -39.89
C TYR A 139 8.87 -8.34 -40.38
N LEU A 140 8.99 -7.28 -39.59
CA LEU A 140 9.83 -6.13 -39.91
C LEU A 140 11.06 -6.11 -39.02
N GLN A 141 12.21 -5.80 -39.58
CA GLN A 141 13.45 -5.66 -38.82
C GLN A 141 13.32 -4.56 -37.75
N SER A 142 13.82 -4.83 -36.54
CA SER A 142 13.56 -4.02 -35.34
C SER A 142 13.93 -2.53 -35.45
N ASP A 143 14.93 -2.16 -36.26
CA ASP A 143 15.43 -0.78 -36.34
C ASP A 143 14.46 0.13 -37.09
N TYR A 144 13.66 -0.41 -38.02
CA TYR A 144 12.68 0.38 -38.76
C TYR A 144 11.53 0.86 -37.88
N PHE A 145 11.21 0.15 -36.79
CA PHE A 145 10.26 0.64 -35.79
C PHE A 145 10.77 1.93 -35.11
N GLY A 146 12.07 2.02 -34.84
CA GLY A 146 12.70 3.22 -34.32
C GLY A 146 12.76 4.35 -35.35
N LYS A 147 13.24 4.03 -36.56
CA LYS A 147 13.48 5.01 -37.64
C LYS A 147 12.19 5.62 -38.21
N VAL A 148 11.15 4.81 -38.40
CA VAL A 148 9.90 5.25 -39.06
C VAL A 148 8.86 5.68 -38.03
N PHE A 149 8.70 4.91 -36.95
CA PHE A 149 7.60 5.09 -36.00
C PHE A 149 8.04 5.67 -34.64
N GLY A 150 9.34 5.93 -34.42
CA GLY A 150 9.86 6.41 -33.12
C GLY A 150 9.72 5.39 -31.98
N LEU A 151 9.66 4.10 -32.32
CA LEU A 151 9.56 2.96 -31.40
C LEU A 151 10.91 2.25 -31.32
N ASN A 152 11.82 2.75 -30.47
CA ASN A 152 13.18 2.23 -30.40
C ASN A 152 13.20 0.85 -29.74
N CYS A 153 13.51 -0.18 -30.53
CA CYS A 153 13.58 -1.56 -30.09
C CYS A 153 15.05 -1.99 -29.92
N LEU A 154 15.45 -2.34 -28.70
CA LEU A 154 16.79 -2.83 -28.39
C LEU A 154 16.72 -4.32 -28.05
N PHE A 155 17.29 -5.15 -28.91
CA PHE A 155 17.34 -6.60 -28.70
C PHE A 155 18.53 -7.01 -27.85
N SER A 156 18.30 -7.90 -26.89
CA SER A 156 19.32 -8.54 -26.07
C SER A 156 19.31 -10.04 -26.33
N PHE A 157 20.29 -10.52 -27.10
CA PHE A 157 20.45 -11.93 -27.43
C PHE A 157 20.60 -12.81 -26.19
N ARG A 158 21.38 -12.36 -25.19
CA ARG A 158 21.62 -13.11 -23.94
C ARG A 158 20.35 -13.45 -23.16
N ASN A 159 19.37 -12.56 -23.21
CA ASN A 159 18.14 -12.68 -22.41
C ASN A 159 16.92 -12.97 -23.29
N LEU A 160 17.11 -13.18 -24.60
CA LEU A 160 16.05 -13.30 -25.61
C LEU A 160 14.91 -12.31 -25.35
N SER A 161 15.27 -11.03 -25.28
CA SER A 161 14.31 -9.96 -24.94
C SER A 161 14.51 -8.72 -25.80
N VAL A 162 13.41 -8.05 -26.12
CA VAL A 162 13.41 -6.74 -26.79
C VAL A 162 12.90 -5.69 -25.82
N VAL A 163 13.71 -4.67 -25.56
CA VAL A 163 13.29 -3.50 -24.78
C VAL A 163 12.84 -2.41 -25.74
N LEU A 164 11.56 -2.08 -25.72
CA LEU A 164 10.98 -0.99 -26.50
C LEU A 164 10.89 0.26 -25.63
N SER A 165 11.55 1.32 -26.09
CA SER A 165 11.50 2.67 -25.49
C SER A 165 10.97 3.68 -26.48
N THR A 166 10.09 4.58 -26.02
CA THR A 166 9.56 5.66 -26.84
C THR A 166 9.24 6.89 -25.99
N GLN A 167 9.36 8.07 -26.60
CA GLN A 167 8.90 9.34 -26.03
C GLN A 167 7.46 9.66 -26.45
N LEU A 168 6.91 8.90 -27.41
CA LEU A 168 5.56 9.09 -27.92
C LEU A 168 4.52 8.63 -26.90
N GLU A 169 3.41 9.36 -26.82
CA GLU A 169 2.27 8.97 -25.99
C GLU A 169 1.38 7.99 -26.76
N LEU A 170 1.71 6.70 -26.66
CA LEU A 170 0.99 5.61 -27.34
C LEU A 170 -0.47 5.47 -26.85
N PRO A 171 -1.39 4.97 -27.69
CA PRO A 171 -2.78 4.73 -27.30
C PRO A 171 -2.92 3.86 -26.04
N VAL A 172 -2.13 2.79 -25.93
CA VAL A 172 -2.11 1.92 -24.74
C VAL A 172 -1.70 2.66 -23.46
N LEU A 173 -0.76 3.61 -23.54
CA LEU A 173 -0.33 4.42 -22.39
C LEU A 173 -1.43 5.39 -21.96
N ARG A 174 -2.18 5.96 -22.92
CA ARG A 174 -3.33 6.83 -22.63
C ARG A 174 -4.42 6.05 -21.90
N GLU A 175 -4.73 4.84 -22.36
CA GLU A 175 -5.75 3.99 -21.74
C GLU A 175 -5.35 3.56 -20.32
N ILE A 176 -4.13 3.05 -20.12
CA ILE A 176 -3.61 2.69 -18.79
C ILE A 176 -3.69 3.89 -17.84
N ARG A 177 -3.31 5.08 -18.32
CA ARG A 177 -3.35 6.30 -17.52
C ARG A 177 -4.79 6.73 -17.19
N GLN A 178 -5.73 6.62 -18.14
CA GLN A 178 -7.15 6.90 -17.89
C GLN A 178 -7.75 5.92 -16.88
N GLU A 179 -7.42 4.63 -16.95
CA GLU A 179 -7.84 3.64 -15.96
C GLU A 179 -7.28 3.94 -14.57
N GLN A 180 -6.00 4.33 -14.48
CA GLN A 180 -5.38 4.77 -13.22
C GLN A 180 -6.09 6.00 -12.64
N MET A 181 -6.43 7.00 -13.47
CA MET A 181 -7.18 8.18 -13.04
C MET A 181 -8.59 7.83 -12.55
N ARG A 182 -9.31 6.95 -13.27
CA ARG A 182 -10.61 6.44 -12.83
C ARG A 182 -10.50 5.68 -11.50
N ALA A 183 -9.47 4.85 -11.33
CA ALA A 183 -9.22 4.14 -10.09
C ALA A 183 -8.90 5.11 -8.93
N ASN A 184 -8.14 6.17 -9.18
CA ASN A 184 -7.84 7.21 -8.20
C ASN A 184 -9.08 8.00 -7.78
N LEU A 185 -9.93 8.38 -8.73
CA LEU A 185 -11.23 9.03 -8.49
C LEU A 185 -12.15 8.15 -7.63
N ASN A 186 -12.22 6.85 -7.95
CA ASN A 186 -12.98 5.87 -7.19
C ASN A 186 -12.45 5.71 -5.75
N LYS A 187 -11.12 5.70 -5.56
CA LYS A 187 -10.49 5.66 -4.23
C LYS A 187 -10.82 6.90 -3.39
N LEU A 188 -10.87 8.09 -4.00
CA LEU A 188 -11.18 9.35 -3.31
C LEU A 188 -12.67 9.52 -3.01
N SER A 189 -13.53 9.07 -3.91
CA SER A 189 -15.00 9.06 -3.71
C SER A 189 -15.47 7.92 -2.80
N GLY A 190 -14.60 6.96 -2.47
CA GLY A 190 -14.92 5.81 -1.62
C GLY A 190 -15.66 4.69 -2.36
N ILE A 191 -15.76 4.73 -3.69
CA ILE A 191 -16.37 3.69 -4.52
C ILE A 191 -15.33 2.58 -4.73
N PHE A 192 -15.35 1.54 -3.89
CA PHE A 192 -14.48 0.38 -4.02
C PHE A 192 -15.20 -0.76 -4.77
N LYS A 193 -14.68 -1.18 -5.93
CA LYS A 193 -15.19 -2.35 -6.65
C LYS A 193 -14.68 -3.61 -5.96
N ALA A 194 -15.55 -4.25 -5.16
CA ALA A 194 -15.23 -5.49 -4.46
C ALA A 194 -15.74 -6.71 -5.23
N ASP A 195 -14.97 -7.79 -5.20
CA ASP A 195 -15.38 -9.11 -5.70
C ASP A 195 -16.32 -9.79 -4.69
N THR A 196 -16.21 -9.42 -3.41
CA THR A 196 -17.04 -9.95 -2.32
C THR A 196 -17.33 -8.88 -1.30
N VAL A 197 -18.60 -8.78 -0.89
CA VAL A 197 -19.07 -7.87 0.15
C VAL A 197 -19.49 -8.69 1.36
N ILE A 198 -18.90 -8.38 2.51
CA ILE A 198 -19.19 -9.02 3.79
C ILE A 198 -19.92 -8.00 4.66
N GLY A 199 -21.23 -8.24 4.80
CA GLY A 199 -22.14 -7.39 5.56
C GLY A 199 -21.96 -7.49 7.08
N ARG A 200 -22.81 -6.76 7.79
CA ARG A 200 -22.85 -6.68 9.26
C ARG A 200 -23.39 -7.98 9.89
N ASN A 201 -22.96 -8.29 11.11
CA ASN A 201 -23.49 -9.39 11.90
C ASN A 201 -24.40 -8.86 13.02
N TYR A 202 -25.48 -9.58 13.31
CA TYR A 202 -26.45 -9.22 14.38
C TYR A 202 -26.61 -10.36 15.40
N PRO A 203 -25.55 -10.74 16.14
CA PRO A 203 -25.67 -11.77 17.16
C PRO A 203 -26.57 -11.31 18.32
N LEU A 204 -27.32 -12.24 18.90
CA LEU A 204 -28.14 -11.97 20.08
C LEU A 204 -27.29 -11.63 21.31
N PHE A 205 -26.17 -12.35 21.50
CA PHE A 205 -25.19 -12.08 22.55
C PHE A 205 -23.78 -12.39 22.03
N TYR A 206 -22.86 -11.47 22.23
CA TYR A 206 -21.44 -11.65 21.97
C TYR A 206 -20.61 -10.76 22.89
N PHE A 207 -19.56 -11.31 23.48
CA PHE A 207 -18.58 -10.53 24.23
C PHE A 207 -17.25 -10.62 23.50
N GLY A 208 -16.64 -9.47 23.20
CA GLY A 208 -15.46 -9.42 22.34
C GLY A 208 -14.27 -8.70 22.90
N THR A 209 -14.47 -7.71 23.78
CA THR A 209 -13.38 -6.82 24.18
C THR A 209 -13.48 -6.41 25.64
N ALA A 210 -12.34 -6.29 26.30
CA ALA A 210 -12.21 -5.70 27.63
C ALA A 210 -11.03 -4.73 27.68
N ASP A 211 -11.26 -3.49 28.08
CA ASP A 211 -10.21 -2.51 28.35
C ASP A 211 -9.99 -2.44 29.86
N TYR A 212 -8.74 -2.46 30.30
CA TYR A 212 -8.41 -2.32 31.72
C TYR A 212 -7.42 -1.18 31.91
N ALA A 213 -7.62 -0.43 32.98
CA ALA A 213 -6.67 0.57 33.45
C ALA A 213 -6.67 0.62 34.97
N ALA A 214 -5.48 0.66 35.56
CA ALA A 214 -5.29 0.88 36.98
C ALA A 214 -4.22 1.95 37.17
N LEU A 215 -4.50 2.90 38.05
CA LEU A 215 -3.61 3.98 38.42
C LEU A 215 -3.59 4.08 39.94
N THR A 216 -2.41 3.99 40.53
CA THR A 216 -2.20 4.20 41.96
C THR A 216 -1.25 5.37 42.16
N SER A 217 -1.50 6.11 43.24
CA SER A 217 -0.72 7.26 43.65
C SER A 217 -0.59 7.23 45.16
N ALA A 218 0.63 7.19 45.67
CA ALA A 218 0.92 7.20 47.10
C ALA A 218 2.17 8.03 47.39
N GLY A 219 2.40 8.37 48.64
CA GLY A 219 3.50 9.25 49.02
C GLY A 219 3.86 9.17 50.49
N ASN A 220 4.67 10.13 50.94
CA ASN A 220 5.01 10.30 52.36
C ASN A 220 3.87 10.99 53.16
N LYS A 221 4.11 11.22 54.45
CA LYS A 221 3.15 11.82 55.39
C LYS A 221 2.66 13.17 54.85
N GLY A 222 1.35 13.29 54.63
CA GLY A 222 0.70 14.47 54.03
C GLY A 222 0.25 14.28 52.57
N THR A 223 0.64 13.19 51.90
CA THR A 223 0.18 12.89 50.53
C THR A 223 -1.03 11.95 50.55
N PRO A 224 -2.21 12.36 50.01
CA PRO A 224 -3.36 11.47 49.91
C PRO A 224 -3.06 10.24 49.04
N GLN A 225 -3.50 9.08 49.51
CA GLN A 225 -3.49 7.86 48.71
C GLN A 225 -4.67 7.87 47.74
N ASP A 226 -4.42 7.61 46.47
CA ASP A 226 -5.43 7.58 45.41
C ASP A 226 -5.23 6.31 44.58
N ALA A 227 -6.30 5.55 44.42
CA ALA A 227 -6.33 4.35 43.60
C ALA A 227 -7.56 4.42 42.70
N ARG A 228 -7.30 4.37 41.38
CA ARG A 228 -8.32 4.46 40.33
C ARG A 228 -8.23 3.22 39.47
N VAL A 229 -9.35 2.53 39.32
CA VAL A 229 -9.45 1.33 38.49
C VAL A 229 -10.61 1.54 37.52
N SER A 230 -10.38 1.26 36.24
CA SER A 230 -11.36 1.33 35.18
C SER A 230 -11.37 0.00 34.42
N LEU A 231 -12.55 -0.57 34.24
CA LEU A 231 -12.80 -1.76 33.43
C LEU A 231 -13.87 -1.45 32.39
N GLY A 232 -13.47 -1.33 31.13
CA GLY A 232 -14.37 -1.26 29.99
C GLY A 232 -14.68 -2.65 29.47
N LEU A 233 -15.95 -2.95 29.23
CA LEU A 233 -16.45 -4.19 28.65
C LEU A 233 -17.23 -3.84 27.38
N GLY A 234 -16.88 -4.49 26.29
CA GLY A 234 -17.49 -4.29 24.98
C GLY A 234 -18.01 -5.59 24.40
N GLY A 235 -19.25 -5.56 23.94
CA GLY A 235 -19.90 -6.67 23.28
C GLY A 235 -21.04 -6.23 22.36
N MET A 236 -21.86 -7.21 21.98
CA MET A 236 -23.14 -7.00 21.31
C MET A 236 -24.25 -7.73 22.06
N LEU A 237 -25.38 -7.03 22.22
CA LEU A 237 -26.62 -7.54 22.78
C LEU A 237 -27.76 -7.19 21.82
N ALA A 238 -28.59 -8.16 21.45
CA ALA A 238 -29.69 -8.02 20.50
C ALA A 238 -29.28 -7.30 19.18
N GLY A 239 -28.10 -7.63 18.64
CA GLY A 239 -27.54 -7.00 17.43
C GLY A 239 -27.08 -5.55 17.58
N GLY A 240 -27.23 -4.94 18.76
CA GLY A 240 -26.70 -3.63 19.11
C GLY A 240 -25.36 -3.74 19.83
N GLU A 241 -24.48 -2.77 19.62
CA GLU A 241 -23.26 -2.58 20.42
C GLU A 241 -23.64 -2.33 21.88
N THR A 242 -22.91 -2.95 22.81
CA THR A 242 -23.09 -2.72 24.24
C THR A 242 -21.73 -2.44 24.85
N ASN A 243 -21.55 -1.23 25.34
CA ASN A 243 -20.34 -0.80 26.02
C ASN A 243 -20.67 -0.45 27.47
N VAL A 244 -19.92 -1.01 28.41
CA VAL A 244 -20.05 -0.76 29.84
C VAL A 244 -18.69 -0.39 30.39
N VAL A 245 -18.56 0.74 31.09
CA VAL A 245 -17.31 1.13 31.77
C VAL A 245 -17.58 1.23 33.26
N LEU A 246 -16.85 0.42 34.01
CA LEU A 246 -16.89 0.36 35.45
C LEU A 246 -15.69 1.13 36.02
N ASN A 247 -15.94 2.23 36.71
CA ASN A 247 -14.94 3.06 37.35
C ASN A 247 -15.02 2.93 38.87
N TYR A 248 -13.87 2.72 39.49
CA TYR A 248 -13.71 2.67 40.94
C TYR A 248 -12.63 3.67 41.38
N HIS A 249 -12.95 4.44 42.42
CA HIS A 249 -12.05 5.36 43.07
C HIS A 249 -12.08 5.10 44.58
N ASN A 250 -10.94 4.87 45.22
CA ASN A 250 -10.88 4.65 46.66
C ASN A 250 -11.48 5.82 47.48
N ASN A 251 -11.34 7.06 47.00
CA ASN A 251 -11.79 8.27 47.71
C ASN A 251 -13.28 8.58 47.51
N ALA A 252 -13.94 7.99 46.51
CA ALA A 252 -15.36 8.24 46.20
C ALA A 252 -16.23 6.97 46.26
N GLY A 253 -15.62 5.79 46.43
CA GLY A 253 -16.30 4.50 46.35
C GLY A 253 -16.77 4.16 44.93
N PHE A 254 -17.79 3.29 44.84
CA PHE A 254 -18.42 2.89 43.58
C PHE A 254 -19.75 3.64 43.41
N SER A 255 -19.75 4.73 42.65
CA SER A 255 -20.94 5.57 42.42
C SER A 255 -21.54 5.33 41.04
N GLY A 256 -22.88 5.24 40.97
CA GLY A 256 -23.62 5.12 39.71
C GLY A 256 -23.24 6.19 38.68
N ARG A 257 -23.04 7.45 39.12
CA ARG A 257 -22.69 8.60 38.27
C ARG A 257 -21.39 8.41 37.50
N GLN A 258 -20.43 7.69 38.11
CA GLN A 258 -19.10 7.43 37.53
C GLN A 258 -19.09 6.24 36.57
N GLN A 259 -20.16 5.43 36.55
CA GLN A 259 -20.26 4.30 35.63
C GLN A 259 -20.80 4.77 34.28
N TYR A 260 -20.43 4.08 33.21
CA TYR A 260 -20.97 4.31 31.87
C TYR A 260 -21.58 3.02 31.32
N TYR A 261 -22.73 3.11 30.67
CA TYR A 261 -23.34 2.00 29.95
C TYR A 261 -24.14 2.55 28.79
N LEU A 262 -23.93 1.99 27.61
CA LEU A 262 -24.63 2.38 26.39
C LEU A 262 -24.91 1.13 25.55
N TRP A 263 -26.17 0.94 25.22
CA TRP A 263 -26.61 0.06 24.15
C TRP A 263 -26.90 0.91 22.91
N ARG A 264 -26.35 0.52 21.76
CA ARG A 264 -26.48 1.25 20.49
C ARG A 264 -26.72 0.28 19.32
N TYR A 265 -27.90 0.36 18.73
CA TYR A 265 -28.21 -0.28 17.47
C TYR A 265 -27.96 0.67 16.30
N VAL A 266 -27.37 0.17 15.22
CA VAL A 266 -26.99 0.97 14.03
C VAL A 266 -27.29 0.20 12.75
N ASP A 267 -28.04 0.80 11.85
CA ASP A 267 -28.15 0.37 10.47
C ASP A 267 -28.17 1.59 9.54
N ASN A 268 -27.04 1.86 8.90
CA ASN A 268 -26.91 3.01 8.00
C ASN A 268 -27.76 2.91 6.73
N ASN A 269 -28.32 1.72 6.42
CA ASN A 269 -29.20 1.52 5.26
C ASN A 269 -30.66 1.92 5.55
N MET A 270 -31.04 2.06 6.82
CA MET A 270 -32.38 2.51 7.18
C MET A 270 -32.57 3.99 6.83
N ARG A 271 -33.71 4.32 6.22
CA ARG A 271 -34.00 5.69 5.76
C ARG A 271 -34.34 6.63 6.92
N TYR A 272 -35.13 6.16 7.88
CA TYR A 272 -35.75 7.01 8.90
C TYR A 272 -35.00 7.00 10.23
N ALA A 273 -34.54 5.85 10.73
CA ALA A 273 -33.77 5.77 11.98
C ALA A 273 -32.54 4.91 11.76
N LYS A 274 -31.37 5.55 11.62
CA LYS A 274 -30.10 4.86 11.39
C LYS A 274 -29.45 4.41 12.68
N GLN A 275 -29.70 5.11 13.78
CA GLN A 275 -29.16 4.77 15.09
C GLN A 275 -30.23 4.89 16.17
N VAL A 276 -30.25 3.92 17.08
CA VAL A 276 -31.06 3.91 18.30
C VAL A 276 -30.12 3.61 19.45
N MET A 277 -30.13 4.45 20.47
CA MET A 277 -29.27 4.36 21.64
C MET A 277 -30.11 4.35 22.92
N ALA A 278 -29.72 3.55 23.90
CA ALA A 278 -30.33 3.49 25.21
C ALA A 278 -29.27 3.34 26.30
N GLY A 279 -29.42 4.06 27.41
CA GLY A 279 -28.46 4.07 28.53
C GLY A 279 -27.99 5.48 28.84
N LYS A 280 -26.71 5.64 29.19
CA LYS A 280 -26.10 6.97 29.40
C LYS A 280 -25.77 7.61 28.06
N ILE A 281 -26.73 8.36 27.53
CA ILE A 281 -26.60 9.04 26.25
C ILE A 281 -25.79 10.33 26.42
N GLN A 282 -24.96 10.63 25.42
CA GLN A 282 -24.25 11.90 25.32
C GLN A 282 -24.84 12.68 24.15
N GLY A 283 -25.51 13.79 24.45
CA GLY A 283 -26.09 14.69 23.46
C GLY A 283 -25.50 16.08 23.61
N GLN A 284 -25.45 16.83 22.50
CA GLN A 284 -25.23 18.27 22.57
C GLN A 284 -26.38 18.90 23.35
N SER A 285 -26.06 19.75 24.32
CA SER A 285 -27.00 20.49 25.16
C SER A 285 -26.67 21.98 25.05
N ILE A 286 -27.68 22.85 24.94
CA ILE A 286 -27.52 24.30 25.07
C ILE A 286 -27.31 24.60 26.55
N SER A 287 -28.10 23.94 27.39
CA SER A 287 -28.07 24.08 28.84
C SER A 287 -26.85 23.40 29.43
N SER A 288 -26.34 23.96 30.54
CA SER A 288 -25.20 23.39 31.27
C SER A 288 -25.63 22.15 32.05
N ILE A 289 -25.34 20.98 31.50
CA ILE A 289 -25.62 19.68 32.12
C ILE A 289 -24.30 19.11 32.69
N TYR A 290 -24.26 18.91 34.01
CA TYR A 290 -23.09 18.37 34.72
C TYR A 290 -23.25 16.91 35.17
N ALA A 291 -24.43 16.33 34.93
CA ALA A 291 -24.76 14.95 35.26
C ALA A 291 -25.03 14.17 33.97
N PRO A 292 -24.72 12.87 33.90
CA PRO A 292 -25.06 12.06 32.74
C PRO A 292 -26.58 11.98 32.56
N VAL A 293 -27.03 11.98 31.30
CA VAL A 293 -28.43 11.77 30.93
C VAL A 293 -28.65 10.29 30.70
N ILE A 294 -29.52 9.68 31.50
CA ILE A 294 -29.96 8.29 31.31
C ILE A 294 -31.24 8.31 30.50
N GLY A 295 -31.23 7.76 29.29
CA GLY A 295 -32.35 7.88 28.38
C GLY A 295 -32.18 7.14 27.06
N VAL A 296 -32.95 7.58 26.08
CA VAL A 296 -33.00 7.04 24.72
C VAL A 296 -32.69 8.15 23.72
N GLN A 297 -31.95 7.82 22.68
CA GLN A 297 -31.67 8.71 21.55
C GLN A 297 -31.92 7.99 20.23
N VAL A 298 -32.56 8.67 19.28
CA VAL A 298 -32.80 8.19 17.91
C VAL A 298 -32.30 9.24 16.92
N THR A 299 -31.58 8.80 15.89
CA THR A 299 -31.08 9.69 14.83
C THR A 299 -31.01 8.99 13.48
N ASN A 300 -31.16 9.76 12.41
CA ASN A 300 -30.90 9.32 11.03
C ASN A 300 -29.53 9.80 10.50
N ALA A 301 -28.71 10.41 11.36
CA ALA A 301 -27.33 10.75 11.04
C ALA A 301 -26.53 9.45 10.87
N PRO A 302 -25.69 9.32 9.83
CA PRO A 302 -24.87 8.13 9.64
C PRO A 302 -23.79 8.02 10.73
N THR A 303 -23.39 6.79 11.09
CA THR A 303 -22.27 6.59 12.04
C THR A 303 -20.91 6.89 11.44
N THR A 304 -20.79 6.90 10.12
CA THR A 304 -19.53 7.13 9.42
C THR A 304 -19.41 8.58 8.98
N TYR A 305 -18.20 9.14 9.09
CA TYR A 305 -17.91 10.43 8.49
C TYR A 305 -18.12 10.33 6.97
N ARG A 306 -18.88 11.27 6.43
CA ARG A 306 -19.05 11.39 4.98
C ARG A 306 -17.68 11.70 4.37
N ARG A 307 -17.22 10.83 3.47
CA ARG A 307 -15.90 11.00 2.84
C ARG A 307 -15.93 11.99 1.67
N SER A 308 -17.03 12.07 0.93
CA SER A 308 -17.21 12.99 -0.19
C SER A 308 -18.28 14.04 0.11
N PHE A 309 -17.95 15.32 -0.07
CA PHE A 309 -18.88 16.45 0.05
C PHE A 309 -19.56 16.77 -1.29
N GLY A 310 -18.81 16.73 -2.39
CA GLY A 310 -19.29 17.09 -3.72
C GLY A 310 -18.17 17.39 -4.70
N THR A 311 -18.45 18.18 -5.74
CA THR A 311 -17.46 18.69 -6.70
C THR A 311 -17.42 20.21 -6.72
N TYR A 312 -16.22 20.77 -6.91
CA TYR A 312 -15.94 22.20 -7.09
C TYR A 312 -15.32 22.43 -8.45
N THR A 313 -15.90 23.33 -9.25
CA THR A 313 -15.32 23.71 -10.55
C THR A 313 -14.23 24.75 -10.32
N LEU A 314 -12.99 24.34 -10.54
CA LEU A 314 -11.80 25.17 -10.50
C LEU A 314 -11.45 25.61 -11.92
N SER A 315 -11.66 26.88 -12.24
CA SER A 315 -11.28 27.48 -13.52
C SER A 315 -10.30 28.63 -13.33
N ASN A 316 -9.25 28.69 -14.14
CA ASN A 316 -8.27 29.77 -14.15
C ASN A 316 -7.51 29.84 -15.49
N HIS A 317 -6.58 30.79 -15.61
CA HIS A 317 -5.69 30.94 -16.75
C HIS A 317 -4.25 30.55 -16.40
N THR A 318 -3.55 29.99 -17.37
CA THR A 318 -2.11 29.74 -17.40
C THR A 318 -1.55 30.19 -18.75
N GLU A 319 -0.31 29.88 -19.07
CA GLU A 319 0.26 30.18 -20.38
C GLU A 319 -0.38 29.29 -21.47
N PRO A 320 -0.57 29.79 -22.72
CA PRO A 320 -1.17 29.00 -23.80
C PRO A 320 -0.46 27.68 -24.04
N ASN A 321 -1.23 26.61 -24.30
CA ASN A 321 -0.75 25.25 -24.54
C ASN A 321 -0.05 24.53 -23.37
N TRP A 322 0.01 25.11 -22.18
CA TRP A 322 0.60 24.43 -21.02
C TRP A 322 -0.29 23.28 -20.54
N MET A 323 0.34 22.19 -20.08
CA MET A 323 -0.37 21.07 -19.46
C MET A 323 -0.53 21.32 -17.97
N VAL A 324 -1.75 21.26 -17.46
CA VAL A 324 -2.04 21.41 -16.03
C VAL A 324 -2.44 20.06 -15.46
N GLU A 325 -1.75 19.59 -14.44
CA GLU A 325 -2.11 18.40 -13.66
C GLU A 325 -2.76 18.81 -12.33
N LEU A 326 -3.91 18.22 -12.02
CA LEU A 326 -4.64 18.38 -10.76
C LEU A 326 -4.35 17.20 -9.84
N TYR A 327 -3.76 17.50 -8.69
CA TYR A 327 -3.59 16.57 -7.57
C TYR A 327 -4.52 16.96 -6.43
N VAL A 328 -5.19 15.98 -5.82
CA VAL A 328 -5.99 16.18 -4.59
C VAL A 328 -5.48 15.20 -3.53
N ASN A 329 -5.07 15.74 -2.39
CA ASN A 329 -4.44 15.01 -1.29
C ASN A 329 -3.24 14.15 -1.76
N GLY A 330 -2.47 14.67 -2.72
CA GLY A 330 -1.29 14.01 -3.29
C GLY A 330 -1.56 12.96 -4.36
N VAL A 331 -2.84 12.73 -4.73
CA VAL A 331 -3.23 11.78 -5.78
C VAL A 331 -3.55 12.53 -7.07
N LEU A 332 -3.01 12.09 -8.21
CA LEU A 332 -3.32 12.66 -9.53
C LEU A 332 -4.77 12.33 -9.91
N ILE A 333 -5.57 13.37 -10.12
CA ILE A 333 -7.01 13.31 -10.36
C ILE A 333 -7.33 13.46 -11.83
N ASN A 334 -6.78 14.51 -12.42
CA ASN A 334 -7.08 14.92 -13.79
C ASN A 334 -5.91 15.76 -14.32
N TYR A 335 -5.86 15.94 -15.62
CA TYR A 335 -4.96 16.89 -16.27
C TYR A 335 -5.65 17.44 -17.52
N VAL A 336 -5.42 18.71 -17.81
CA VAL A 336 -6.01 19.39 -18.96
C VAL A 336 -4.93 20.23 -19.62
N LYS A 337 -4.88 20.21 -20.95
CA LYS A 337 -4.07 21.16 -21.71
C LYS A 337 -4.83 22.47 -21.82
N ALA A 338 -4.21 23.57 -21.41
CA ALA A 338 -4.79 24.90 -21.53
C ALA A 338 -4.99 25.28 -23.00
N ASP A 339 -6.07 26.02 -23.28
CA ASP A 339 -6.40 26.44 -24.64
C ASP A 339 -5.48 27.57 -25.16
N ALA A 340 -5.79 28.11 -26.33
CA ALA A 340 -5.02 29.20 -26.94
C ALA A 340 -5.06 30.52 -26.13
N ALA A 341 -6.06 30.70 -25.27
CA ALA A 341 -6.17 31.82 -24.33
C ALA A 341 -5.62 31.45 -22.93
N GLY A 342 -4.98 30.29 -22.80
CA GLY A 342 -4.44 29.80 -21.54
C GLY A 342 -5.50 29.34 -20.53
N PHE A 343 -6.78 29.29 -20.91
CA PHE A 343 -7.85 28.90 -20.00
C PHE A 343 -7.85 27.39 -19.75
N TYR A 344 -8.09 27.01 -18.49
CA TYR A 344 -8.29 25.62 -18.09
C TYR A 344 -9.35 25.50 -17.01
N THR A 345 -10.01 24.34 -16.94
CA THR A 345 -11.04 24.05 -15.94
C THR A 345 -10.97 22.62 -15.44
N PHE A 346 -11.25 22.42 -14.15
CA PHE A 346 -11.32 21.12 -13.49
C PHE A 346 -12.56 21.01 -12.64
N ASN A 347 -13.19 19.83 -12.62
CA ASN A 347 -14.14 19.47 -11.58
C ASN A 347 -13.40 18.72 -10.47
N VAL A 348 -13.08 19.42 -9.38
CA VAL A 348 -12.31 18.92 -8.25
C VAL A 348 -13.26 18.22 -7.26
N PRO A 349 -13.09 16.93 -6.95
CA PRO A 349 -13.84 16.28 -5.89
C PRO A 349 -13.41 16.84 -4.53
N LEU A 350 -14.40 17.25 -3.73
CA LEU A 350 -14.23 17.78 -2.39
C LEU A 350 -14.50 16.70 -1.36
N VAL A 351 -13.58 16.54 -0.40
CA VAL A 351 -13.74 15.66 0.76
C VAL A 351 -13.98 16.49 2.03
N TYR A 352 -14.68 15.92 3.01
CA TYR A 352 -14.86 16.59 4.31
C TYR A 352 -13.52 16.70 5.05
N GLY A 353 -13.35 17.76 5.82
CA GLY A 353 -12.08 18.13 6.43
C GLY A 353 -11.17 18.86 5.44
N ASN A 354 -9.87 18.62 5.54
CA ASN A 354 -8.87 19.34 4.78
C ASN A 354 -8.60 18.69 3.42
N THR A 355 -8.91 19.39 2.33
CA THR A 355 -8.62 18.98 0.95
C THR A 355 -7.47 19.82 0.40
N MET A 356 -6.29 19.21 0.25
CA MET A 356 -5.14 19.85 -0.38
C MET A 356 -5.19 19.64 -1.89
N ILE A 357 -5.41 20.71 -2.64
CA ILE A 357 -5.34 20.76 -4.09
C ILE A 357 -3.94 21.21 -4.47
N LYS A 358 -3.29 20.49 -5.39
CA LYS A 358 -2.01 20.89 -5.97
C LYS A 358 -2.13 20.87 -7.48
N LEU A 359 -1.92 22.02 -8.10
CA LEU A 359 -1.78 22.14 -9.55
C LEU A 359 -0.30 22.10 -9.89
N ARG A 360 0.06 21.30 -10.89
CA ARG A 360 1.37 21.37 -11.54
C ARG A 360 1.17 21.79 -12.98
N PHE A 361 1.97 22.73 -13.45
CA PHE A 361 1.91 23.29 -14.77
C PHE A 361 3.20 22.93 -15.51
N TYR A 362 3.06 22.35 -16.70
CA TYR A 362 4.17 21.92 -17.54
C TYR A 362 4.13 22.71 -18.85
N GLY A 363 5.18 23.46 -19.10
CA GLY A 363 5.39 24.20 -20.34
C GLY A 363 5.91 23.29 -21.47
N PRO A 364 5.74 23.71 -22.74
CA PRO A 364 6.16 22.94 -23.90
C PRO A 364 7.69 22.75 -23.99
N TYR A 365 8.49 23.54 -23.28
CA TYR A 365 9.96 23.43 -23.23
C TYR A 365 10.46 22.79 -21.93
N GLY A 366 9.57 22.16 -21.15
CA GLY A 366 9.91 21.46 -19.91
C GLY A 366 9.92 22.34 -18.66
N GLU A 367 9.35 23.55 -18.73
CA GLU A 367 9.16 24.41 -17.56
C GLU A 367 8.16 23.79 -16.59
N GLU A 368 8.46 23.79 -15.29
CA GLU A 368 7.52 23.33 -14.25
C GLU A 368 7.17 24.48 -13.30
N ARG A 369 5.87 24.69 -13.07
CA ARG A 369 5.36 25.52 -11.97
C ARG A 369 4.39 24.71 -11.14
N SER A 370 4.23 25.06 -9.87
CA SER A 370 3.19 24.45 -9.06
C SER A 370 2.49 25.46 -8.16
N THR A 371 1.23 25.20 -7.89
CA THR A 371 0.39 26.01 -7.00
C THR A 371 -0.37 25.06 -6.09
N GLU A 372 -0.38 25.36 -4.80
CA GLU A 372 -1.12 24.57 -3.81
C GLU A 372 -2.24 25.42 -3.22
N GLN A 373 -3.44 24.85 -3.16
CA GLN A 373 -4.61 25.46 -2.56
C GLN A 373 -5.20 24.49 -1.55
N ASN A 374 -5.53 25.00 -0.36
CA ASN A 374 -6.12 24.19 0.69
C ASN A 374 -7.58 24.60 0.90
N ILE A 375 -8.50 23.65 0.81
CA ILE A 375 -9.94 23.86 1.04
C ILE A 375 -10.32 23.05 2.28
N ASN A 376 -10.77 23.74 3.33
CA ASN A 376 -11.25 23.09 4.56
C ASN A 376 -12.79 23.12 4.60
N ILE A 377 -13.41 21.95 4.58
CA ILE A 377 -14.86 21.79 4.66
C ILE A 377 -15.20 21.23 6.03
N PRO A 378 -15.80 22.03 6.94
CA PRO A 378 -16.16 21.51 8.25
C PRO A 378 -17.35 20.56 8.16
N PHE A 379 -17.44 19.66 9.13
CA PHE A 379 -18.43 18.58 9.19
C PHE A 379 -19.87 19.05 9.50
N ASN A 380 -20.08 20.35 9.74
CA ASN A 380 -21.40 20.94 10.02
C ASN A 380 -22.26 21.18 8.76
N PHE A 381 -21.69 21.09 7.55
CA PHE A 381 -22.44 21.23 6.30
C PHE A 381 -23.06 19.91 5.84
N LEU A 382 -24.37 19.92 5.65
CA LEU A 382 -25.08 18.83 5.00
C LEU A 382 -25.09 19.01 3.47
N PRO A 383 -24.97 17.92 2.69
CA PRO A 383 -25.20 17.93 1.25
C PRO A 383 -26.60 18.45 0.92
N LYS A 384 -26.74 18.98 -0.29
CA LYS A 384 -28.02 19.48 -0.80
C LYS A 384 -29.10 18.39 -0.72
N ASN A 385 -30.27 18.75 -0.23
CA ASN A 385 -31.47 17.92 -0.03
C ASN A 385 -31.32 16.82 1.04
N GLU A 386 -30.25 16.82 1.82
CA GLU A 386 -30.11 15.90 2.94
C GLU A 386 -30.76 16.48 4.20
N PHE A 387 -31.57 15.66 4.87
CA PHE A 387 -32.19 15.97 6.16
C PHE A 387 -31.63 15.07 7.26
N GLU A 388 -31.11 15.66 8.33
CA GLU A 388 -30.67 14.95 9.52
C GLU A 388 -31.44 15.41 10.76
N TYR A 389 -31.76 14.48 11.65
CA TYR A 389 -32.38 14.76 12.93
C TYR A 389 -31.77 13.93 14.05
N THR A 390 -31.83 14.46 15.27
CA THR A 390 -31.49 13.76 16.50
C THR A 390 -32.55 14.08 17.55
N ALA A 391 -33.20 13.04 18.06
CA ALA A 391 -34.16 13.14 19.14
C ALA A 391 -33.61 12.40 20.35
N SER A 392 -33.49 13.08 21.49
CA SER A 392 -33.00 12.54 22.75
C SER A 392 -34.00 12.80 23.85
N SER A 393 -34.21 11.85 24.75
CA SER A 393 -35.02 12.05 25.96
C SER A 393 -34.50 11.19 27.09
N GLY A 394 -34.48 11.73 28.31
CA GLY A 394 -33.98 11.04 29.48
C GLY A 394 -34.11 11.84 30.76
N ILE A 395 -33.42 11.36 31.79
CA ILE A 395 -33.39 11.96 33.12
C ILE A 395 -31.94 12.16 33.52
N LEU A 396 -31.62 13.30 34.11
CA LEU A 396 -30.30 13.57 34.67
C LEU A 396 -30.11 12.73 35.93
N GLU A 397 -28.93 12.14 36.07
CA GLU A 397 -28.51 11.48 37.30
C GLU A 397 -27.98 12.52 38.31
N ASP A 398 -28.79 13.53 38.61
CA ASP A 398 -28.55 14.55 39.63
C ASP A 398 -29.55 14.38 40.79
N GLU A 399 -29.41 15.19 41.85
CA GLU A 399 -30.29 15.10 43.02
C GLU A 399 -31.75 15.41 42.67
N THR A 400 -31.97 16.30 41.70
CA THR A 400 -33.32 16.72 41.29
C THR A 400 -33.99 15.76 40.31
N ARG A 401 -33.22 14.82 39.73
CA ARG A 401 -33.63 13.95 38.61
C ARG A 401 -34.32 14.74 37.51
N ALA A 402 -33.63 15.80 37.04
CA ALA A 402 -34.19 16.70 36.05
C ALA A 402 -34.53 15.96 34.75
N LYS A 403 -35.72 16.22 34.19
CA LYS A 403 -36.16 15.65 32.91
C LYS A 403 -35.51 16.42 31.78
N PHE A 404 -34.94 15.69 30.82
CA PHE A 404 -34.29 16.24 29.63
C PHE A 404 -34.95 15.69 28.37
N ALA A 405 -35.22 16.57 27.41
CA ALA A 405 -35.57 16.18 26.06
C ALA A 405 -34.99 17.18 25.07
N ARG A 406 -34.49 16.71 23.93
CA ARG A 406 -33.99 17.58 22.87
C ARG A 406 -34.31 16.99 21.52
N LEU A 407 -34.86 17.80 20.63
CA LEU A 407 -35.00 17.51 19.22
C LEU A 407 -34.15 18.52 18.44
N SER A 408 -33.23 18.05 17.62
CA SER A 408 -32.52 18.87 16.64
C SER A 408 -32.76 18.34 15.23
N THR A 409 -32.92 19.24 14.29
CA THR A 409 -33.09 18.96 12.87
C THR A 409 -32.16 19.86 12.07
N ASN A 410 -31.58 19.35 10.99
CA ASN A 410 -30.68 20.07 10.09
C ASN A 410 -31.03 19.68 8.65
N TYR A 411 -31.04 20.66 7.75
CA TYR A 411 -31.35 20.48 6.34
C TYR A 411 -30.37 21.22 5.44
N GLY A 412 -29.78 20.50 4.47
CA GLY A 412 -28.93 21.08 3.45
C GLY A 412 -29.76 21.75 2.35
N LEU A 413 -30.10 23.03 2.50
CA LEU A 413 -30.81 23.82 1.47
C LEU A 413 -30.03 23.87 0.15
N THR A 414 -28.73 24.09 0.23
CA THR A 414 -27.81 24.09 -0.92
C THR A 414 -26.48 23.44 -0.51
N ARG A 415 -25.53 23.28 -1.45
CA ARG A 415 -24.16 22.84 -1.12
C ARG A 415 -23.39 23.86 -0.27
N ASN A 416 -23.92 25.07 -0.09
CA ASN A 416 -23.29 26.17 0.62
C ASN A 416 -24.07 26.60 1.86
N ILE A 417 -25.31 26.11 2.05
CA ILE A 417 -26.19 26.57 3.13
C ILE A 417 -26.82 25.35 3.79
N THR A 418 -26.63 25.24 5.10
CA THR A 418 -27.31 24.28 5.97
C THR A 418 -28.04 25.06 7.05
N VAL A 419 -29.32 24.79 7.24
CA VAL A 419 -30.14 25.42 8.29
C VAL A 419 -30.64 24.33 9.21
N GLY A 420 -30.62 24.59 10.50
CA GLY A 420 -31.15 23.70 11.52
C GLY A 420 -32.08 24.42 12.47
N ALA A 421 -32.97 23.64 13.07
CA ALA A 421 -33.90 24.11 14.08
C ALA A 421 -34.16 22.99 15.09
N GLY A 422 -34.56 23.37 16.30
CA GLY A 422 -34.85 22.39 17.33
C GLY A 422 -35.46 22.99 18.58
N LEU A 423 -35.67 22.11 19.55
CA LEU A 423 -36.20 22.43 20.85
C LEU A 423 -35.45 21.62 21.90
N GLU A 424 -34.92 22.31 22.91
CA GLU A 424 -34.41 21.69 24.12
C GLU A 424 -35.38 21.93 25.28
N TYR A 425 -35.58 20.91 26.09
CA TYR A 425 -36.37 20.95 27.31
C TYR A 425 -35.53 20.41 28.46
N LEU A 426 -35.43 21.19 29.53
CA LEU A 426 -34.78 20.79 30.77
C LEU A 426 -35.57 21.32 31.95
N SER A 427 -36.05 20.43 32.82
CA SER A 427 -36.96 20.80 33.91
C SER A 427 -36.31 21.60 35.05
N SER A 428 -34.97 21.61 35.16
CA SER A 428 -34.24 22.33 36.22
C SER A 428 -34.00 23.81 35.92
N ILE A 429 -34.37 24.31 34.74
CA ILE A 429 -34.15 25.70 34.34
C ILE A 429 -35.30 26.59 34.83
N SER A 430 -35.00 27.57 35.68
CA SER A 430 -35.99 28.50 36.22
C SER A 430 -36.38 29.64 35.28
N SER A 431 -35.45 30.13 34.45
CA SER A 431 -35.71 31.20 33.46
C SER A 431 -36.64 30.79 32.31
N GLY A 432 -36.79 29.48 32.07
CA GLY A 432 -37.60 28.93 30.99
C GLY A 432 -37.18 27.51 30.68
N THR A 433 -38.08 26.54 30.93
CA THR A 433 -37.76 25.11 30.76
C THR A 433 -37.68 24.67 29.29
N LYS A 434 -38.11 25.50 28.35
CA LYS A 434 -38.16 25.22 26.90
C LYS A 434 -37.30 26.24 26.17
N ILE A 435 -36.35 25.76 25.37
CA ILE A 435 -35.39 26.56 24.62
C ILE A 435 -35.51 26.17 23.14
N PRO A 436 -36.43 26.78 22.37
CA PRO A 436 -36.41 26.64 20.92
C PRO A 436 -35.16 27.33 20.37
N PHE A 437 -34.54 26.71 19.37
CA PHE A 437 -33.32 27.24 18.76
C PHE A 437 -33.33 27.08 17.25
N VAL A 438 -32.59 27.96 16.58
CA VAL A 438 -32.32 27.91 15.15
C VAL A 438 -30.83 28.09 14.95
N ASN A 439 -30.24 27.32 14.04
CA ASN A 439 -28.86 27.47 13.63
C ASN A 439 -28.76 27.54 12.10
N THR A 440 -27.68 28.14 11.61
CA THR A 440 -27.39 28.25 10.19
C THR A 440 -25.90 28.19 9.98
N SER A 441 -25.48 27.56 8.88
CA SER A 441 -24.10 27.51 8.41
C SER A 441 -24.08 27.83 6.93
N ILE A 442 -23.33 28.87 6.57
CA ILE A 442 -23.26 29.46 5.23
C ILE A 442 -21.80 29.52 4.79
N ARG A 443 -21.52 28.98 3.61
CA ARG A 443 -20.24 29.14 2.92
C ARG A 443 -20.34 30.31 1.95
N LEU A 444 -19.89 31.48 2.39
CA LEU A 444 -19.92 32.75 1.65
C LEU A 444 -18.91 32.73 0.48
N LEU A 445 -17.71 32.19 0.72
CA LEU A 445 -16.66 31.93 -0.27
C LEU A 445 -16.09 30.53 0.00
N PRO A 446 -15.33 29.88 -0.91
CA PRO A 446 -14.79 28.53 -0.70
C PRO A 446 -14.08 28.34 0.66
N ASN A 447 -13.48 29.41 1.16
CA ASN A 447 -12.67 29.43 2.38
C ASN A 447 -13.24 30.33 3.49
N LEU A 448 -14.39 30.99 3.25
CA LEU A 448 -15.06 31.90 4.21
C LEU A 448 -16.39 31.29 4.66
N LEU A 449 -16.47 30.96 5.94
CA LEU A 449 -17.58 30.28 6.55
C LEU A 449 -18.20 31.17 7.62
N PHE A 450 -19.52 31.27 7.60
CA PHE A 450 -20.30 31.94 8.61
C PHE A 450 -21.23 30.91 9.25
N SER A 451 -21.34 30.90 10.57
CA SER A 451 -22.36 30.15 11.29
C SER A 451 -23.02 31.01 12.35
N GLY A 452 -24.34 30.95 12.41
CA GLY A 452 -25.16 31.63 13.40
C GLY A 452 -25.99 30.63 14.20
N GLU A 453 -26.18 30.89 15.48
CA GLU A 453 -27.06 30.12 16.37
C GLU A 453 -27.86 31.12 17.22
N TYR A 454 -29.17 30.91 17.31
CA TYR A 454 -30.07 31.69 18.13
C TYR A 454 -30.85 30.74 19.03
N ASP A 455 -30.59 30.83 20.32
CA ASP A 455 -31.26 30.07 21.38
C ASP A 455 -32.22 31.02 22.09
N HIS A 456 -33.52 30.82 21.91
CA HIS A 456 -34.54 31.73 22.42
C HIS A 456 -34.43 31.90 23.94
N ASP A 457 -34.42 33.16 24.40
CA ASP A 457 -34.23 33.58 25.80
C ASP A 457 -32.95 33.10 26.50
N VAL A 458 -31.97 32.56 25.76
CA VAL A 458 -30.70 32.09 26.32
C VAL A 458 -29.52 32.83 25.73
N ARG A 459 -29.24 32.68 24.43
CA ARG A 459 -28.08 33.31 23.79
C ARG A 459 -28.21 33.45 22.28
N SER A 460 -27.32 34.23 21.68
CA SER A 460 -27.10 34.29 20.25
C SER A 460 -25.60 34.19 19.98
N LYS A 461 -25.20 33.41 18.99
CA LYS A 461 -23.79 33.19 18.63
C LYS A 461 -23.59 33.43 17.14
N ALA A 462 -22.50 34.10 16.81
CA ALA A 462 -22.04 34.30 15.45
C ALA A 462 -20.56 33.95 15.33
N LEU A 463 -20.23 33.08 14.38
CA LEU A 463 -18.87 32.63 14.11
C LEU A 463 -18.55 32.87 12.63
N LEU A 464 -17.48 33.58 12.36
CA LEU A 464 -16.90 33.79 11.05
C LEU A 464 -15.51 33.14 11.02
N SER A 465 -15.26 32.23 10.09
CA SER A 465 -13.97 31.57 9.91
C SER A 465 -13.49 31.75 8.47
N TYR A 466 -12.28 32.27 8.31
CA TYR A 466 -11.64 32.48 7.02
C TYR A 466 -10.28 31.79 6.96
N ASN A 467 -10.14 30.79 6.08
CA ASN A 467 -8.94 29.97 5.97
C ASN A 467 -8.30 30.11 4.58
N LEU A 468 -7.33 31.00 4.43
CA LEU A 468 -6.69 31.27 3.15
C LEU A 468 -5.70 30.15 2.72
N PRO A 469 -5.45 29.99 1.40
CA PRO A 469 -4.46 29.05 0.88
C PRO A 469 -3.02 29.30 1.38
N SER A 470 -2.70 30.56 1.69
CA SER A 470 -1.41 30.94 2.30
C SER A 470 -1.18 30.34 3.69
N GLY A 471 -2.23 29.76 4.30
CA GLY A 471 -2.23 29.28 5.67
C GLY A 471 -2.73 30.31 6.68
N LEU A 472 -3.05 31.54 6.26
CA LEU A 472 -3.69 32.53 7.14
C LEU A 472 -5.07 32.04 7.57
N GLN A 473 -5.29 31.96 8.87
CA GLN A 473 -6.57 31.63 9.48
C GLN A 473 -7.04 32.81 10.32
N ILE A 474 -8.27 33.24 10.10
CA ILE A 474 -8.95 34.27 10.87
C ILE A 474 -10.24 33.68 11.40
N GLU A 475 -10.47 33.78 12.69
CA GLU A 475 -11.71 33.35 13.33
C GLU A 475 -12.24 34.48 14.21
N ILE A 476 -13.51 34.84 14.03
CA ILE A 476 -14.21 35.82 14.85
C ILE A 476 -15.45 35.13 15.42
N ASN A 477 -15.53 35.00 16.72
CA ASN A 477 -16.61 34.34 17.43
C ASN A 477 -17.18 35.30 18.48
N ASN A 478 -18.46 35.65 18.34
CA ASN A 478 -19.16 36.50 19.29
C ASN A 478 -20.37 35.75 19.84
N THR A 479 -20.54 35.78 21.16
CA THR A 479 -21.69 35.21 21.85
C THR A 479 -22.33 36.27 22.73
N TRP A 480 -23.61 36.53 22.54
CA TRP A 480 -24.43 37.42 23.34
C TRP A 480 -25.37 36.60 24.20
N TYR A 481 -25.39 36.84 25.50
CA TYR A 481 -26.24 36.12 26.45
C TYR A 481 -27.43 37.01 26.87
N LYS A 482 -28.60 36.39 27.04
CA LYS A 482 -29.76 37.09 27.60
C LYS A 482 -29.53 37.33 29.10
N LYS A 483 -29.67 38.58 29.54
CA LYS A 483 -29.56 38.93 30.97
C LYS A 483 -30.60 38.15 31.79
N GLY A 484 -30.15 37.48 32.86
CA GLY A 484 -31.01 36.71 33.76
C GLY A 484 -31.33 35.29 33.31
N GLN A 485 -30.79 34.83 32.17
CA GLN A 485 -30.92 33.43 31.76
C GLN A 485 -30.22 32.51 32.78
N THR A 486 -30.79 31.32 32.98
CA THR A 486 -30.27 30.31 33.92
C THR A 486 -29.99 28.96 33.25
N ALA A 487 -30.13 28.87 31.92
CA ALA A 487 -29.88 27.66 31.15
C ALA A 487 -28.39 27.34 31.08
N ILE A 488 -27.57 28.38 30.86
CA ILE A 488 -26.11 28.30 30.83
C ILE A 488 -25.60 28.85 32.14
N ASN A 489 -24.86 28.05 32.89
CA ASN A 489 -24.31 28.44 34.18
C ASN A 489 -23.05 29.32 33.99
N ASN A 490 -23.27 30.58 33.58
CA ASN A 490 -22.26 31.62 33.52
C ASN A 490 -22.88 32.99 33.87
N THR A 491 -22.04 33.97 34.16
CA THR A 491 -22.44 35.36 34.47
C THR A 491 -22.13 36.33 33.33
N PHE A 492 -21.85 35.79 32.13
CA PHE A 492 -21.38 36.59 31.01
C PHE A 492 -22.57 37.24 30.32
N VAL A 493 -22.40 38.49 29.92
CA VAL A 493 -23.37 39.22 29.10
C VAL A 493 -22.97 39.11 27.63
N GLU A 494 -21.67 39.18 27.36
CA GLU A 494 -21.12 39.08 26.02
C GLU A 494 -19.71 38.49 26.07
N ASP A 495 -19.39 37.63 25.11
CA ASP A 495 -18.07 37.04 24.92
C ASP A 495 -17.65 37.26 23.47
N ARG A 496 -16.57 38.02 23.27
CA ARG A 496 -16.04 38.41 21.97
C ARG A 496 -14.66 37.81 21.79
N LYS A 497 -14.45 37.04 20.74
CA LYS A 497 -13.18 36.37 20.51
C LYS A 497 -12.73 36.54 19.07
N ALA A 498 -11.50 36.98 18.89
CA ALA A 498 -10.84 37.05 17.60
C ALA A 498 -9.53 36.26 17.65
N MET A 499 -9.31 35.39 16.68
CA MET A 499 -8.10 34.60 16.51
C MET A 499 -7.52 34.82 15.13
N PHE A 500 -6.22 35.05 15.08
CA PHE A 500 -5.43 35.19 13.86
C PHE A 500 -4.27 34.22 13.96
N SER A 501 -4.06 33.38 12.95
CA SER A 501 -2.87 32.54 12.91
C SER A 501 -2.30 32.41 11.52
N PHE A 502 -0.97 32.38 11.44
CA PHE A 502 -0.25 32.33 10.19
C PHE A 502 1.00 31.43 10.30
N PRO A 503 1.11 30.38 9.48
CA PRO A 503 2.32 29.60 9.34
C PRO A 503 3.25 30.22 8.30
N PHE A 504 4.52 30.39 8.67
CA PHE A 504 5.60 30.75 7.76
C PHE A 504 6.42 29.50 7.43
N ARG A 505 6.65 29.22 6.14
CA ARG A 505 7.50 28.11 5.71
C ARG A 505 8.62 28.62 4.83
N GLY A 506 9.86 28.44 5.27
CA GLY A 506 11.06 28.66 4.48
C GLY A 506 11.72 27.34 4.07
N ARG A 507 12.83 27.40 3.33
CA ARG A 507 13.55 26.20 2.85
C ARG A 507 14.13 25.34 3.98
N SER A 508 14.58 25.97 5.07
CA SER A 508 15.28 25.31 6.19
C SER A 508 14.66 25.61 7.55
N PHE A 509 13.53 26.33 7.59
CA PHE A 509 12.84 26.68 8.83
C PHE A 509 11.33 26.69 8.63
N SER A 510 10.60 26.43 9.71
CA SER A 510 9.16 26.68 9.78
C SER A 510 8.85 27.51 11.01
N ALA A 511 8.08 28.58 10.86
CA ALA A 511 7.58 29.36 11.98
C ALA A 511 6.05 29.40 11.97
N TYR A 512 5.47 29.68 13.11
CA TYR A 512 4.04 29.76 13.33
C TYR A 512 3.74 30.87 14.31
N THR A 513 2.77 31.71 14.00
CA THR A 513 2.24 32.69 14.93
C THR A 513 0.74 32.52 15.10
N ARG A 514 0.27 32.73 16.34
CA ARG A 514 -1.16 32.81 16.66
C ARG A 514 -1.38 33.92 17.67
N LEU A 515 -2.27 34.85 17.36
CA LEU A 515 -2.80 35.87 18.26
C LEU A 515 -4.25 35.54 18.56
N THR A 516 -4.64 35.51 19.82
CA THR A 516 -6.03 35.38 20.27
C THR A 516 -6.33 36.52 21.21
N ILE A 517 -7.39 37.28 20.92
CA ILE A 517 -7.90 38.34 21.77
C ILE A 517 -9.33 37.95 22.14
N GLU A 518 -9.61 37.85 23.43
CA GLU A 518 -10.91 37.50 23.96
C GLU A 518 -11.34 38.57 24.97
N GLN A 519 -12.56 39.05 24.85
CA GLN A 519 -13.13 40.04 25.74
C GLN A 519 -14.44 39.49 26.31
N ILE A 520 -14.43 39.27 27.62
CA ILE A 520 -15.58 38.79 28.38
C ILE A 520 -16.18 39.97 29.12
N LEU A 521 -17.44 40.29 28.80
CA LEU A 521 -18.23 41.30 29.50
C LEU A 521 -19.11 40.61 30.54
N LEU A 522 -19.00 41.07 31.78
CA LEU A 522 -19.88 40.73 32.89
C LEU A 522 -20.74 41.95 33.22
N SER A 523 -21.74 41.78 34.09
CA SER A 523 -22.64 42.89 34.49
C SER A 523 -21.90 44.12 35.03
N ASN A 524 -20.82 43.92 35.78
CA ASN A 524 -20.15 44.99 36.53
C ASN A 524 -18.69 45.23 36.08
N THR A 525 -18.12 44.35 35.25
CA THR A 525 -16.71 44.44 34.86
C THR A 525 -16.48 43.81 33.49
N ARG A 526 -15.31 44.07 32.91
CA ARG A 526 -14.86 43.46 31.65
C ARG A 526 -13.45 42.95 31.83
N TYR A 527 -13.19 41.79 31.22
CA TYR A 527 -11.87 41.19 31.17
C TYR A 527 -11.45 41.08 29.71
N THR A 528 -10.23 41.50 29.40
CA THR A 528 -9.64 41.29 28.08
C THR A 528 -8.42 40.38 28.24
N LEU A 529 -8.45 39.24 27.58
CA LEU A 529 -7.40 38.24 27.54
C LEU A 529 -6.73 38.33 26.17
N ALA A 530 -5.42 38.53 26.14
CA ALA A 530 -4.64 38.49 24.90
C ALA A 530 -3.55 37.43 25.02
N ASN A 531 -3.55 36.49 24.08
CA ASN A 531 -2.60 35.39 24.01
C ASN A 531 -1.87 35.45 22.68
N TRP A 532 -0.55 35.64 22.69
CA TRP A 532 0.27 35.67 21.49
C TRP A 532 1.34 34.58 21.53
N MET A 533 1.24 33.64 20.61
CA MET A 533 2.19 32.56 20.42
C MET A 533 3.06 32.83 19.20
N LEU A 534 4.36 32.66 19.38
CA LEU A 534 5.37 32.58 18.34
C LEU A 534 6.10 31.25 18.50
N SER A 535 6.26 30.50 17.42
CA SER A 535 7.05 29.28 17.41
C SER A 535 7.88 29.19 16.14
N GLY A 536 9.09 28.66 16.25
CA GLY A 536 10.01 28.45 15.15
C GLY A 536 10.73 27.12 15.30
N VAL A 537 10.94 26.43 14.19
CA VAL A 537 11.69 25.17 14.11
C VAL A 537 12.76 25.33 13.04
N ILE A 538 14.00 25.01 13.40
CA ILE A 538 15.17 25.02 12.53
C ILE A 538 15.94 23.73 12.78
N GLY A 539 15.93 22.81 11.81
CA GLY A 539 16.59 21.51 11.95
C GLY A 539 16.10 20.71 13.17
N ASN A 540 17.02 20.43 14.11
CA ASN A 540 16.75 19.66 15.33
C ASN A 540 16.37 20.54 16.55
N MET A 541 16.16 21.84 16.33
CA MET A 541 15.86 22.83 17.35
C MET A 541 14.46 23.41 17.13
N SER A 542 13.74 23.63 18.22
CA SER A 542 12.48 24.37 18.21
C SER A 542 12.47 25.37 19.35
N ALA A 543 12.02 26.59 19.07
CA ALA A 543 11.80 27.62 20.07
C ALA A 543 10.36 28.09 20.01
N SER A 544 9.82 28.50 21.15
CA SER A 544 8.53 29.16 21.22
C SER A 544 8.50 30.19 22.34
N ALA A 545 7.71 31.23 22.14
CA ALA A 545 7.38 32.23 23.12
C ALA A 545 5.87 32.40 23.10
N THR A 546 5.21 32.17 24.24
CA THR A 546 3.77 32.42 24.38
C THR A 546 3.55 33.46 25.45
N THR A 547 3.11 34.65 25.03
CA THR A 547 2.77 35.76 25.91
C THR A 547 1.29 35.69 26.26
N TYR A 548 0.99 35.74 27.55
CA TYR A 548 -0.34 35.83 28.11
C TYR A 548 -0.51 37.21 28.73
N SER A 549 -1.66 37.83 28.51
CA SER A 549 -1.97 39.14 29.06
C SER A 549 -3.41 39.18 29.53
N ILE A 550 -3.62 39.61 30.76
CA ILE A 550 -4.93 39.80 31.38
C ILE A 550 -5.08 41.27 31.72
N PHE A 551 -6.08 41.92 31.12
CA PHE A 551 -6.43 43.30 31.38
C PHE A 551 -7.79 43.34 32.09
N MET A 552 -7.81 43.94 33.27
CA MET A 552 -9.03 44.21 34.04
C MET A 552 -9.21 45.72 34.20
N LYS A 553 -10.44 46.21 34.36
CA LYS A 553 -10.72 47.65 34.49
C LYS A 553 -10.12 48.27 35.75
N GLU A 554 -10.03 47.50 36.84
CA GLU A 554 -9.71 47.98 38.19
C GLU A 554 -8.48 47.28 38.80
N ALA A 555 -7.64 46.64 37.97
CA ALA A 555 -6.41 46.01 38.42
C ALA A 555 -5.29 46.25 37.39
N ASP A 556 -4.06 46.26 37.87
CA ASP A 556 -2.88 46.32 37.00
C ASP A 556 -2.87 45.13 36.02
N PRO A 557 -2.42 45.35 34.78
CA PRO A 557 -2.37 44.27 33.80
C PRO A 557 -1.41 43.18 34.26
N TYR A 558 -1.81 41.92 34.11
CA TYR A 558 -0.93 40.79 34.36
C TYR A 558 -0.40 40.25 33.04
N VAL A 559 0.89 40.44 32.77
CA VAL A 559 1.54 40.08 31.50
C VAL A 559 2.77 39.24 31.76
N TYR A 560 2.80 38.02 31.22
CA TYR A 560 3.95 37.13 31.31
C TYR A 560 4.17 36.37 30.00
N THR A 561 5.42 35.97 29.75
CA THR A 561 5.79 35.12 28.61
C THR A 561 6.37 33.81 29.08
N ASN A 562 5.88 32.73 28.50
CA ASN A 562 6.48 31.41 28.58
C ASN A 562 7.39 31.19 27.38
N TYR A 563 8.70 31.24 27.62
CA TYR A 563 9.71 30.84 26.66
C TYR A 563 9.95 29.34 26.77
N SER A 564 10.03 28.65 25.64
CA SER A 564 10.42 27.24 25.59
C SER A 564 11.39 27.01 24.44
N PHE A 565 12.48 26.33 24.72
CA PHE A 565 13.48 25.91 23.77
C PHE A 565 13.69 24.41 23.88
N SER A 566 13.57 23.69 22.78
CA SER A 566 13.81 22.25 22.72
C SER A 566 14.87 21.91 21.68
N LEU A 567 15.75 20.99 22.05
CA LEU A 567 16.86 20.50 21.22
C LEU A 567 16.86 18.98 21.22
N ARG A 568 16.87 18.38 20.03
CA ARG A 568 17.11 16.93 19.87
C ARG A 568 18.61 16.67 19.74
N ALA A 569 19.25 16.35 20.87
CA ALA A 569 20.66 15.97 20.94
C ALA A 569 20.85 14.45 20.79
N PHE A 570 22.03 14.01 20.34
CA PHE A 570 22.44 12.59 20.29
C PHE A 570 21.41 11.60 19.72
N LYS A 571 20.66 12.00 18.68
CA LYS A 571 19.58 11.27 17.97
C LYS A 571 18.34 10.86 18.80
N ASN A 572 18.49 10.55 20.09
CA ASN A 572 17.45 9.96 20.94
C ASN A 572 17.23 10.70 22.28
N LEU A 573 17.87 11.86 22.49
CA LEU A 573 17.70 12.70 23.69
C LEU A 573 17.03 14.03 23.29
N LEU A 574 15.88 14.32 23.89
CA LEU A 574 15.20 15.60 23.78
C LEU A 574 15.45 16.40 25.06
N ILE A 575 16.02 17.58 24.92
CA ILE A 575 16.26 18.52 26.01
C ILE A 575 15.30 19.68 25.81
N THR A 576 14.48 20.00 26.80
CA THR A 576 13.56 21.13 26.77
C THR A 576 13.82 22.05 27.96
N GLN A 577 14.11 23.31 27.67
CA GLN A 577 14.25 24.38 28.65
C GLN A 577 13.03 25.29 28.57
N GLN A 578 12.46 25.65 29.71
CA GLN A 578 11.33 26.58 29.83
C GLN A 578 11.66 27.67 30.85
N LEU A 579 11.25 28.90 30.55
CA LEU A 579 11.41 30.07 31.40
C LEU A 579 10.10 30.86 31.37
N GLN A 580 9.56 31.20 32.53
CA GLN A 580 8.39 32.06 32.68
C GLN A 580 8.80 33.40 33.27
N TYR A 581 8.50 34.50 32.58
CA TYR A 581 8.88 35.85 32.99
C TYR A 581 7.68 36.79 32.99
N GLU A 582 7.46 37.50 34.09
CA GLU A 582 6.40 38.50 34.25
C GLU A 582 6.95 39.92 34.01
N TYR A 583 6.32 40.68 33.12
CA TYR A 583 6.85 41.98 32.70
C TYR A 583 6.48 43.14 33.62
N VAL A 584 5.33 43.07 34.30
CA VAL A 584 4.85 44.17 35.15
C VAL A 584 5.62 44.22 36.47
N GLN A 585 5.75 43.08 37.15
CA GLN A 585 6.60 42.95 38.34
C GLN A 585 8.09 42.75 38.03
N LYS A 586 8.45 42.60 36.75
CA LYS A 586 9.84 42.43 36.26
C LYS A 586 10.59 41.25 36.89
N GLN A 587 9.90 40.14 37.14
CA GLN A 587 10.46 38.99 37.86
C GLN A 587 10.34 37.69 37.07
N VAL A 588 11.22 36.74 37.38
CA VAL A 588 11.12 35.37 36.86
C VAL A 588 10.14 34.59 37.73
N ILE A 589 9.08 34.07 37.12
CA ILE A 589 8.09 33.22 37.80
C ILE A 589 8.70 31.86 38.10
N GLY A 590 9.35 31.26 37.10
CA GLY A 590 9.92 29.93 37.25
C GLY A 590 10.73 29.47 36.05
N ILE A 591 11.54 28.44 36.29
CA ILE A 591 12.37 27.77 35.30
C ILE A 591 12.10 26.26 35.34
N LYS A 592 12.03 25.62 34.18
CA LYS A 592 11.86 24.16 34.08
C LYS A 592 12.78 23.57 33.03
N THR A 593 13.48 22.51 33.40
CA THR A 593 14.35 21.73 32.51
C THR A 593 13.83 20.31 32.44
N GLU A 594 13.66 19.79 31.23
CA GLU A 594 13.14 18.45 30.97
C GLU A 594 14.06 17.70 30.02
N LEU A 595 14.38 16.46 30.37
CA LEU A 595 15.21 15.54 29.61
C LEU A 595 14.38 14.29 29.31
N GLU A 596 14.05 14.08 28.05
CA GLU A 596 13.39 12.86 27.59
C GLU A 596 14.36 12.02 26.76
N LYS A 597 14.58 10.76 27.17
CA LYS A 597 15.41 9.82 26.44
C LYS A 597 14.61 8.59 26.07
N ARG A 598 14.65 8.20 24.80
CA ARG A 598 14.15 6.88 24.38
C ARG A 598 15.12 5.80 24.88
N VAL A 599 14.61 4.88 25.68
CA VAL A 599 15.36 3.75 26.22
C VAL A 599 14.84 2.47 25.56
N PHE A 600 15.74 1.65 25.02
CA PHE A 600 15.38 0.48 24.20
C PHE A 600 14.51 0.86 22.98
N LYS A 601 13.68 -0.07 22.49
CA LYS A 601 12.78 0.17 21.34
C LYS A 601 11.41 0.73 21.76
N ARG A 602 10.98 0.53 23.01
CA ARG A 602 9.60 0.80 23.49
C ARG A 602 9.52 1.49 24.87
N GLY A 603 10.64 2.02 25.36
CA GLY A 603 10.71 2.72 26.64
C GLY A 603 11.01 4.21 26.49
N TYR A 604 10.46 5.00 27.40
CA TYR A 604 10.65 6.46 27.48
C TYR A 604 11.00 6.82 28.93
N LEU A 605 12.18 7.40 29.13
CA LEU A 605 12.62 7.93 30.41
C LEU A 605 12.51 9.46 30.36
N ASN A 606 11.83 10.04 31.35
CA ASN A 606 11.67 11.47 31.53
C ASN A 606 12.30 11.88 32.86
N LEU A 607 13.13 12.91 32.85
CA LEU A 607 13.63 13.58 34.04
C LEU A 607 13.25 15.06 33.90
N SER A 608 12.57 15.63 34.90
CA SER A 608 12.28 17.05 34.92
C SER A 608 12.59 17.69 36.28
N TYR A 609 13.10 18.92 36.21
CA TYR A 609 13.35 19.79 37.35
C TYR A 609 12.67 21.13 37.07
N GLU A 610 11.85 21.60 38.01
CA GLU A 610 11.13 22.87 37.93
C GLU A 610 11.28 23.62 39.24
N GLN A 611 11.61 24.90 39.16
CA GLN A 611 11.64 25.81 40.29
C GLN A 611 10.69 26.96 40.00
N ASN A 612 9.68 27.15 40.85
CA ASN A 612 8.82 28.32 40.85
C ASN A 612 9.31 29.27 41.96
N PHE A 613 9.83 30.43 41.57
CA PHE A 613 10.38 31.43 42.47
C PHE A 613 9.30 32.30 43.13
N LEU A 614 8.11 32.38 42.53
CA LEU A 614 6.96 33.11 43.10
C LEU A 614 6.34 32.36 44.28
N SER A 615 6.17 31.04 44.16
CA SER A 615 5.58 30.21 45.22
C SER A 615 6.62 29.51 46.10
N ASP A 616 7.91 29.64 45.78
CA ASP A 616 9.02 28.89 46.38
C ASP A 616 8.79 27.36 46.38
N ILE A 617 8.39 26.84 45.22
CA ILE A 617 8.13 25.41 45.01
C ILE A 617 9.16 24.82 44.05
N SER A 618 9.89 23.82 44.53
CA SER A 618 10.81 22.98 43.78
C SER A 618 10.16 21.64 43.46
N ASN A 619 10.16 21.26 42.18
CA ASN A 619 9.60 20.00 41.68
C ASN A 619 10.68 19.21 40.96
N VAL A 620 10.88 17.96 41.37
CA VAL A 620 11.75 16.99 40.68
C VAL A 620 10.92 15.78 40.30
N GLU A 621 10.88 15.40 39.04
CA GLU A 621 10.18 14.20 38.59
C GLU A 621 11.09 13.28 37.77
N VAL A 622 11.05 11.99 38.10
CA VAL A 622 11.63 10.91 37.31
C VAL A 622 10.49 10.00 36.87
N GLY A 623 10.30 9.85 35.57
CA GLY A 623 9.25 9.03 34.98
C GLY A 623 9.80 7.98 34.00
N LEU A 624 9.30 6.76 34.08
CA LEU A 624 9.53 5.69 33.11
C LEU A 624 8.19 5.22 32.55
N ARG A 625 8.04 5.29 31.23
CA ARG A 625 6.96 4.62 30.49
C ARG A 625 7.53 3.48 29.69
N TYR A 626 6.89 2.31 29.75
CA TYR A 626 7.25 1.18 28.91
C TYR A 626 6.02 0.59 28.24
N ASP A 627 6.09 0.47 26.91
CA ASP A 627 5.01 -0.08 26.10
C ASP A 627 5.28 -1.57 25.83
N PHE A 628 4.75 -2.46 26.68
CA PHE A 628 4.74 -3.90 26.41
C PHE A 628 3.78 -4.21 25.25
N SER A 629 3.86 -5.41 24.68
CA SER A 629 2.90 -5.84 23.66
C SER A 629 1.47 -5.98 24.20
N PHE A 630 1.33 -6.31 25.50
CA PHE A 630 0.05 -6.58 26.14
C PHE A 630 -0.47 -5.43 27.00
N ALA A 631 0.38 -4.47 27.38
CA ALA A 631 -0.01 -3.34 28.24
C ALA A 631 0.98 -2.17 28.10
N GLN A 632 0.50 -0.97 28.35
CA GLN A 632 1.33 0.20 28.61
C GLN A 632 1.48 0.38 30.12
N THR A 633 2.71 0.52 30.59
CA THR A 633 3.01 0.81 32.00
C THR A 633 3.66 2.18 32.15
N ARG A 634 3.40 2.82 33.28
CA ARG A 634 4.01 4.09 33.68
C ARG A 634 4.37 4.03 35.15
N VAL A 635 5.57 4.44 35.49
CA VAL A 635 5.98 4.69 36.86
C VAL A 635 6.58 6.09 36.90
N SER A 636 6.17 6.95 37.82
CA SER A 636 6.89 8.18 38.09
C SER A 636 6.99 8.47 39.58
N VAL A 637 8.08 9.13 39.96
CA VAL A 637 8.32 9.63 41.31
C VAL A 637 8.53 11.13 41.17
N ARG A 638 7.67 11.89 41.84
CA ARG A 638 7.72 13.35 41.88
C ARG A 638 7.93 13.79 43.31
N ARG A 639 8.94 14.61 43.55
CA ARG A 639 9.16 15.34 44.80
C ARG A 639 8.77 16.80 44.57
N SER A 640 7.89 17.34 45.39
CA SER A 640 7.48 18.75 45.43
C SER A 640 7.81 19.30 46.81
N ASN A 641 8.89 20.07 46.94
CA ASN A 641 9.51 20.42 48.21
C ASN A 641 9.73 19.17 49.10
N ASP A 642 8.96 19.02 50.17
CA ASP A 642 9.05 17.87 51.09
C ASP A 642 8.04 16.75 50.77
N LEU A 643 7.09 17.00 49.87
CA LEU A 643 6.07 16.02 49.49
C LEU A 643 6.61 15.11 48.39
N ILE A 644 6.63 13.80 48.66
CA ILE A 644 7.03 12.80 47.67
C ILE A 644 5.78 12.06 47.22
N ARG A 645 5.56 11.97 45.91
CA ARG A 645 4.45 11.27 45.29
C ARG A 645 4.96 10.30 44.24
N THR A 646 4.61 9.04 44.40
CA THR A 646 4.87 7.96 43.44
C THR A 646 3.57 7.65 42.71
N LEU A 647 3.62 7.59 41.39
CA LEU A 647 2.53 7.22 40.51
C LEU A 647 2.88 5.93 39.77
N GLN A 648 1.99 4.95 39.79
CA GLN A 648 2.12 3.71 39.04
C GLN A 648 0.85 3.48 38.23
N GLY A 649 1.00 3.19 36.95
CA GLY A 649 -0.12 2.99 36.04
C GLY A 649 0.12 1.81 35.12
N ILE A 650 -0.94 1.06 34.87
CA ILE A 650 -1.02 0.04 33.83
C ILE A 650 -2.32 0.21 33.06
N SER A 651 -2.26 0.08 31.75
CA SER A 651 -3.44 0.11 30.88
C SER A 651 -3.25 -0.80 29.68
N GLY A 652 -4.32 -1.40 29.20
CA GLY A 652 -4.29 -2.27 28.03
C GLY A 652 -5.70 -2.75 27.68
N SER A 653 -5.75 -3.70 26.76
CA SER A 653 -7.00 -4.27 26.28
C SER A 653 -6.82 -5.73 25.93
N LEU A 654 -7.93 -6.46 26.02
CA LEU A 654 -8.09 -7.84 25.64
C LEU A 654 -9.14 -7.92 24.54
N ILE A 655 -8.81 -8.61 23.46
CA ILE A 655 -9.76 -9.01 22.42
C ILE A 655 -9.91 -10.53 22.53
N HIS A 656 -11.14 -11.01 22.58
CA HIS A 656 -11.46 -12.43 22.67
C HIS A 656 -12.58 -12.78 21.69
N ASP A 657 -12.45 -13.92 21.00
CA ASP A 657 -13.51 -14.52 20.20
C ASP A 657 -13.70 -15.97 20.60
N GLY A 658 -14.85 -16.27 21.19
CA GLY A 658 -15.16 -17.63 21.65
C GLY A 658 -15.26 -18.65 20.50
N LYS A 659 -15.59 -18.24 19.27
CA LYS A 659 -15.76 -19.15 18.13
C LYS A 659 -14.42 -19.60 17.53
N SER A 660 -13.49 -18.67 17.31
CA SER A 660 -12.16 -18.98 16.80
C SER A 660 -11.16 -19.35 17.89
N GLY A 661 -11.48 -19.11 19.17
CA GLY A 661 -10.54 -19.20 20.29
C GLY A 661 -9.48 -18.08 20.27
N PHE A 662 -9.62 -17.10 19.38
CA PHE A 662 -8.68 -16.00 19.27
C PHE A 662 -8.71 -15.17 20.55
N THR A 663 -7.55 -15.03 21.18
CA THR A 663 -7.37 -14.18 22.36
C THR A 663 -6.10 -13.37 22.17
N ASN A 664 -6.18 -12.07 22.35
CA ASN A 664 -5.04 -11.18 22.17
C ASN A 664 -5.08 -10.03 23.17
N PHE A 665 -3.99 -9.87 23.91
CA PHE A 665 -3.76 -8.68 24.71
C PHE A 665 -3.01 -7.64 23.90
N ASN A 666 -3.37 -6.37 24.09
CA ASN A 666 -2.74 -5.26 23.42
C ASN A 666 -2.63 -4.03 24.33
N ASN A 667 -1.75 -3.10 23.95
CA ASN A 667 -1.43 -1.91 24.75
C ASN A 667 -2.23 -0.65 24.34
N TYR A 668 -3.38 -0.83 23.69
CA TYR A 668 -4.28 0.25 23.27
C TYR A 668 -5.72 -0.11 23.63
N THR A 669 -6.66 0.81 23.49
CA THR A 669 -8.08 0.54 23.76
C THR A 669 -8.74 -0.16 22.57
N SER A 670 -9.54 -1.20 22.85
CA SER A 670 -10.26 -1.96 21.81
C SER A 670 -11.77 -1.95 21.98
N VAL A 671 -12.31 -1.52 23.12
CA VAL A 671 -13.76 -1.37 23.30
C VAL A 671 -14.31 -0.35 22.30
N GLY A 672 -15.43 -0.69 21.67
CA GLY A 672 -16.07 0.01 20.56
C GLY A 672 -15.44 -0.23 19.18
N LYS A 673 -14.34 -0.99 19.09
CA LYS A 673 -13.65 -1.29 17.82
C LYS A 673 -13.90 -2.72 17.37
N GLY A 674 -13.69 -2.99 16.09
CA GLY A 674 -13.77 -4.34 15.53
C GLY A 674 -12.40 -4.91 15.17
N ALA A 675 -12.39 -6.21 14.91
CA ALA A 675 -11.24 -6.92 14.37
C ALA A 675 -11.67 -7.85 13.24
N VAL A 676 -10.75 -8.14 12.32
CA VAL A 676 -10.92 -9.13 11.26
C VAL A 676 -9.84 -10.20 11.41
N LEU A 677 -10.26 -11.45 11.40
CA LEU A 677 -9.38 -12.62 11.35
C LEU A 677 -9.52 -13.25 9.96
N LEU A 678 -8.50 -13.06 9.12
CA LEU A 678 -8.42 -13.73 7.83
C LEU A 678 -7.76 -15.10 8.01
N ILE A 679 -8.44 -16.15 7.58
CA ILE A 679 -8.02 -17.53 7.70
C ILE A 679 -7.82 -18.09 6.29
N PRO A 680 -6.61 -17.96 5.72
CA PRO A 680 -6.30 -18.59 4.44
C PRO A 680 -6.22 -20.11 4.60
N TYR A 681 -6.86 -20.85 3.70
CA TYR A 681 -6.82 -22.31 3.67
C TYR A 681 -6.69 -22.84 2.25
N LEU A 682 -6.07 -24.01 2.11
CA LEU A 682 -5.97 -24.70 0.82
C LEU A 682 -7.29 -25.42 0.56
N ASP A 683 -8.01 -24.95 -0.44
CA ASP A 683 -9.21 -25.58 -0.96
C ASP A 683 -8.78 -26.68 -1.93
N LEU A 684 -8.66 -27.90 -1.41
CA LEU A 684 -8.12 -29.06 -2.12
C LEU A 684 -9.14 -29.68 -3.07
N ASN A 685 -10.42 -29.31 -2.97
CA ASN A 685 -11.48 -29.86 -3.82
C ASN A 685 -12.18 -28.79 -4.68
N GLY A 686 -11.82 -27.52 -4.53
CA GLY A 686 -12.35 -26.40 -5.30
C GLY A 686 -13.77 -25.99 -4.93
N ASN A 687 -14.29 -26.38 -3.76
CA ASN A 687 -15.69 -26.13 -3.38
C ASN A 687 -15.92 -24.75 -2.72
N ASN A 688 -14.86 -23.96 -2.53
CA ASN A 688 -14.85 -22.65 -1.87
C ASN A 688 -15.38 -22.66 -0.42
N ARG A 689 -15.29 -23.80 0.27
CA ARG A 689 -15.63 -23.96 1.68
C ARG A 689 -14.50 -24.71 2.37
N ARG A 690 -14.27 -24.41 3.65
CA ARG A 690 -13.22 -25.08 4.38
C ARG A 690 -13.71 -26.43 4.90
N ASP A 691 -13.16 -27.51 4.35
CA ASP A 691 -13.50 -28.87 4.76
C ASP A 691 -12.56 -29.42 5.85
N ARG A 692 -13.02 -30.47 6.55
CA ARG A 692 -12.23 -31.14 7.58
C ARG A 692 -11.05 -31.86 6.92
N GLY A 693 -9.83 -31.46 7.27
CA GLY A 693 -8.59 -32.00 6.70
C GLY A 693 -7.85 -31.03 5.78
N GLU A 694 -8.47 -29.90 5.42
CA GLU A 694 -7.82 -28.87 4.61
C GLU A 694 -6.87 -28.01 5.46
N PRO A 695 -5.57 -27.95 5.08
CA PRO A 695 -4.58 -27.20 5.83
C PRO A 695 -4.73 -25.69 5.59
N LYS A 696 -4.21 -24.89 6.52
CA LYS A 696 -4.09 -23.44 6.31
C LYS A 696 -2.96 -23.12 5.34
N ALA A 697 -3.07 -22.01 4.61
CA ALA A 697 -2.08 -21.63 3.61
C ALA A 697 -1.18 -20.49 4.11
N GLN A 698 0.13 -20.64 3.92
CA GLN A 698 1.11 -19.62 4.27
C GLN A 698 1.28 -18.62 3.12
N GLY A 699 1.90 -17.46 3.37
CA GLY A 699 2.36 -16.57 2.31
C GLY A 699 1.35 -15.54 1.79
N LEU A 700 0.07 -15.62 2.18
CA LEU A 700 -0.92 -14.60 1.84
C LEU A 700 -0.50 -13.24 2.45
N LYS A 701 -0.44 -12.21 1.60
CA LYS A 701 -0.25 -10.81 2.01
C LYS A 701 -1.55 -10.05 1.84
N VAL A 702 -1.73 -9.00 2.65
CA VAL A 702 -2.97 -8.23 2.70
C VAL A 702 -2.66 -6.74 2.73
N ARG A 703 -3.44 -5.96 1.98
CA ARG A 703 -3.42 -4.50 2.01
C ARG A 703 -4.79 -4.00 2.45
N ILE A 704 -4.79 -3.10 3.41
CA ILE A 704 -5.99 -2.44 3.95
C ILE A 704 -5.60 -1.02 4.36
N ASN A 705 -6.50 -0.05 4.15
CA ASN A 705 -6.31 1.31 4.60
C ASN A 705 -6.88 1.52 6.01
N GLY A 706 -6.07 1.22 7.02
CA GLY A 706 -6.40 1.36 8.44
C GLY A 706 -6.21 0.08 9.24
N GLY A 707 -6.38 0.18 10.57
CA GLY A 707 -6.13 -0.93 11.49
C GLY A 707 -4.66 -1.33 11.62
N ARG A 708 -4.43 -2.39 12.39
CA ARG A 708 -3.10 -2.97 12.66
C ARG A 708 -3.05 -4.40 12.18
N ILE A 709 -2.18 -4.66 11.21
CA ILE A 709 -2.00 -5.99 10.63
C ILE A 709 -0.94 -6.74 11.43
N GLN A 710 -1.29 -7.94 11.91
CA GLN A 710 -0.37 -8.89 12.51
C GLN A 710 -0.57 -10.27 11.88
N GLN A 711 0.47 -10.81 11.27
CA GLN A 711 0.45 -12.17 10.74
C GLN A 711 0.99 -13.14 11.79
N SER A 712 0.22 -14.19 12.08
CA SER A 712 0.65 -15.27 12.95
C SER A 712 1.57 -16.22 12.16
N VAL A 713 2.82 -16.35 12.58
CA VAL A 713 3.75 -17.32 11.97
C VAL A 713 3.35 -18.77 12.31
N LYS A 714 2.77 -18.99 13.51
CA LYS A 714 2.39 -20.32 13.99
C LYS A 714 1.16 -20.90 13.29
N ASP A 715 0.22 -20.04 12.92
CA ASP A 715 -1.12 -20.47 12.50
C ASP A 715 -1.56 -19.83 11.17
N THR A 716 -0.67 -19.08 10.50
CA THR A 716 -0.84 -18.39 9.20
C THR A 716 -1.98 -17.36 9.11
N THR A 717 -2.84 -17.29 10.13
CA THR A 717 -3.94 -16.34 10.22
C THR A 717 -3.44 -14.90 10.23
N ILE A 718 -4.11 -14.04 9.49
CA ILE A 718 -3.81 -12.61 9.44
C ILE A 718 -4.85 -11.90 10.29
N ARG A 719 -4.37 -11.19 11.31
CA ARG A 719 -5.21 -10.47 12.27
C ARG A 719 -5.14 -9.00 11.92
N ILE A 720 -6.29 -8.37 11.79
CA ILE A 720 -6.41 -6.94 11.54
C ILE A 720 -7.24 -6.38 12.68
N THR A 721 -6.59 -5.72 13.63
CA THR A 721 -7.24 -5.13 14.82
C THR A 721 -7.30 -3.61 14.71
N ASP A 722 -7.87 -2.92 15.70
CA ASP A 722 -7.93 -1.46 15.75
C ASP A 722 -8.73 -0.85 14.57
N LEU A 723 -9.79 -1.54 14.14
CA LEU A 723 -10.66 -1.10 13.06
C LEU A 723 -11.87 -0.34 13.60
N GLU A 724 -12.20 0.78 12.98
CA GLU A 724 -13.37 1.59 13.35
C GLU A 724 -14.66 0.83 13.03
N ALA A 725 -15.55 0.72 14.01
CA ALA A 725 -16.83 0.05 13.84
C ALA A 725 -17.74 0.79 12.83
N TYR A 726 -18.67 0.04 12.25
CA TYR A 726 -19.67 0.52 11.27
C TYR A 726 -19.09 1.10 9.98
N THR A 727 -17.79 0.94 9.76
CA THR A 727 -17.07 1.43 8.58
C THR A 727 -16.81 0.29 7.60
N ASN A 728 -16.88 0.60 6.30
CA ASN A 728 -16.52 -0.31 5.24
C ASN A 728 -15.02 -0.21 4.96
N TYR A 729 -14.31 -1.33 5.12
CA TYR A 729 -12.90 -1.44 4.77
C TYR A 729 -12.72 -2.25 3.49
N ALA A 730 -11.87 -1.74 2.61
CA ALA A 730 -11.38 -2.45 1.43
C ALA A 730 -10.15 -3.27 1.82
N ILE A 731 -10.28 -4.60 1.74
CA ILE A 731 -9.21 -5.56 1.99
C ILE A 731 -8.80 -6.16 0.64
N GLU A 732 -7.58 -5.84 0.20
CA GLU A 732 -6.99 -6.38 -1.03
C GLU A 732 -6.03 -7.51 -0.66
N LEU A 733 -6.22 -8.66 -1.29
CA LEU A 733 -5.37 -9.84 -1.13
C LEU A 733 -4.23 -9.85 -2.16
N ASP A 734 -3.05 -10.31 -1.73
CA ASP A 734 -1.84 -10.35 -2.55
C ASP A 734 -1.15 -11.72 -2.39
N GLY A 735 -1.10 -12.47 -3.49
CA GLY A 735 -0.57 -13.83 -3.57
C GLY A 735 0.92 -13.89 -3.89
N SER A 736 1.60 -12.75 -4.04
CA SER A 736 3.04 -12.69 -4.33
C SER A 736 3.93 -13.32 -3.25
N GLY A 737 3.37 -13.66 -2.08
CA GLY A 737 4.08 -14.36 -1.02
C GLY A 737 3.85 -15.87 -0.99
N PHE A 738 3.07 -16.45 -1.91
CA PHE A 738 2.94 -17.90 -2.00
C PHE A 738 4.22 -18.52 -2.57
N ASP A 739 4.66 -19.62 -1.97
CA ASP A 739 5.83 -20.37 -2.45
C ASP A 739 5.52 -21.22 -3.69
N ARG A 740 4.22 -21.44 -4.01
CA ARG A 740 3.75 -22.30 -5.09
C ARG A 740 2.97 -21.52 -6.14
N LEU A 741 3.35 -21.68 -7.40
CA LEU A 741 2.66 -21.07 -8.56
C LEU A 741 1.26 -21.64 -8.78
N ALA A 742 1.04 -22.90 -8.37
CA ALA A 742 -0.25 -23.59 -8.42
C ALA A 742 -1.32 -22.95 -7.50
N TRP A 743 -0.90 -22.16 -6.50
CA TRP A 743 -1.83 -21.56 -5.54
C TRP A 743 -2.37 -20.24 -6.06
N LYS A 744 -3.68 -20.17 -6.27
CA LYS A 744 -4.36 -18.92 -6.63
C LYS A 744 -5.64 -18.77 -5.83
N PHE A 745 -6.02 -17.54 -5.54
CA PHE A 745 -7.31 -17.23 -4.91
C PHE A 745 -8.29 -16.69 -5.97
N PRO A 746 -9.57 -17.11 -5.94
CA PRO A 746 -10.55 -16.71 -6.94
C PRO A 746 -11.02 -15.26 -6.76
N LYS A 747 -10.90 -14.72 -5.55
CA LYS A 747 -11.41 -13.39 -5.16
C LYS A 747 -10.30 -12.60 -4.50
N LYS A 748 -10.02 -11.41 -5.02
CA LYS A 748 -8.90 -10.56 -4.58
C LYS A 748 -9.35 -9.42 -3.68
N ASN A 749 -10.52 -8.84 -3.97
CA ASN A 749 -10.97 -7.60 -3.36
C ASN A 749 -12.21 -7.84 -2.47
N TYR A 750 -12.08 -7.58 -1.17
CA TYR A 750 -13.16 -7.73 -0.19
C TYR A 750 -13.58 -6.37 0.36
N SER A 751 -14.88 -6.09 0.36
CA SER A 751 -15.46 -4.98 1.13
C SER A 751 -16.05 -5.55 2.41
N VAL A 752 -15.54 -5.15 3.56
CA VAL A 752 -15.92 -5.71 4.85
C VAL A 752 -16.48 -4.61 5.74
N VAL A 753 -17.75 -4.75 6.15
CA VAL A 753 -18.37 -3.93 7.19
C VAL A 753 -17.83 -4.39 8.53
N ILE A 754 -17.27 -3.48 9.33
CA ILE A 754 -16.71 -3.81 10.65
C ILE A 754 -17.78 -3.72 11.73
N ASP A 755 -17.90 -4.79 12.51
CA ASP A 755 -18.79 -4.86 13.67
C ASP A 755 -18.09 -4.36 14.94
N PRO A 756 -18.79 -3.62 15.82
CA PRO A 756 -18.23 -3.15 17.08
C PRO A 756 -18.04 -4.31 18.04
N ASN A 757 -16.93 -4.30 18.79
CA ASN A 757 -16.57 -5.32 19.77
C ASN A 757 -16.61 -6.74 19.21
N PHE A 758 -16.36 -6.94 17.91
CA PHE A 758 -16.52 -8.22 17.24
C PHE A 758 -15.27 -8.61 16.48
N VAL A 759 -14.95 -9.91 16.52
CA VAL A 759 -13.91 -10.49 15.67
C VAL A 759 -14.60 -11.17 14.49
N LYS A 760 -14.47 -10.56 13.31
CA LYS A 760 -15.04 -11.10 12.07
C LYS A 760 -14.09 -12.11 11.45
N ASN A 761 -14.51 -13.36 11.46
CA ASN A 761 -13.75 -14.46 10.86
C ASN A 761 -14.09 -14.56 9.37
N ILE A 762 -13.08 -14.42 8.51
CA ILE A 762 -13.22 -14.52 7.06
C ILE A 762 -12.29 -15.62 6.58
N GLU A 763 -12.87 -16.68 6.05
CA GLU A 763 -12.12 -17.77 5.43
C GLU A 763 -11.80 -17.40 3.99
N VAL A 764 -10.54 -17.58 3.59
CA VAL A 764 -10.05 -17.22 2.27
C VAL A 764 -9.64 -18.51 1.56
N PRO A 765 -10.43 -18.99 0.58
CA PRO A 765 -10.07 -20.18 -0.19
C PRO A 765 -8.88 -19.88 -1.10
N ILE A 766 -7.88 -20.74 -1.04
CA ILE A 766 -6.76 -20.77 -1.98
C ILE A 766 -6.88 -22.07 -2.75
N SER A 767 -7.30 -21.94 -4.00
CA SER A 767 -7.44 -23.05 -4.92
C SER A 767 -6.07 -23.54 -5.36
N VAL A 768 -5.91 -24.87 -5.38
CA VAL A 768 -4.70 -25.52 -5.85
C VAL A 768 -4.93 -26.03 -7.26
N PHE A 769 -4.26 -25.42 -8.23
CA PHE A 769 -4.38 -25.77 -9.65
C PHE A 769 -3.38 -26.86 -10.04
N GLY A 770 -3.83 -27.79 -10.87
CA GLY A 770 -3.00 -28.77 -11.56
C GLY A 770 -2.58 -28.28 -12.95
N GLU A 771 -1.51 -28.90 -13.43
CA GLU A 771 -0.91 -28.70 -14.74
C GLU A 771 -1.00 -29.98 -15.56
N VAL A 772 -1.32 -29.82 -16.84
CA VAL A 772 -1.33 -30.92 -17.81
C VAL A 772 -0.35 -30.58 -18.92
N SER A 773 0.59 -31.48 -19.19
CA SER A 773 1.56 -31.32 -20.28
C SER A 773 1.70 -32.58 -21.14
N GLY A 774 2.11 -32.37 -22.38
CA GLY A 774 2.27 -33.44 -23.36
C GLY A 774 2.93 -32.97 -24.65
N ARG A 775 2.92 -33.84 -25.65
CA ARG A 775 3.38 -33.54 -27.01
C ARG A 775 2.31 -33.90 -28.02
N VAL A 776 2.21 -33.08 -29.07
CA VAL A 776 1.49 -33.39 -30.29
C VAL A 776 2.50 -33.93 -31.30
N ILE A 777 2.28 -35.15 -31.77
CA ILE A 777 3.17 -35.86 -32.68
C ILE A 777 2.50 -35.94 -34.06
N LEU A 778 3.21 -35.52 -35.10
CA LEU A 778 2.85 -35.75 -36.49
C LEU A 778 3.50 -37.03 -36.99
N LYS A 779 2.68 -37.98 -37.42
CA LYS A 779 3.12 -39.25 -37.98
C LYS A 779 3.08 -39.17 -39.51
N LYS A 780 4.27 -39.06 -40.13
CA LYS A 780 4.47 -39.11 -41.59
C LYS A 780 5.17 -40.43 -41.94
N GLY A 781 4.40 -41.48 -42.22
CA GLY A 781 4.96 -42.81 -42.50
C GLY A 781 5.70 -43.38 -41.27
N THR A 782 7.01 -43.60 -41.38
CA THR A 782 7.88 -44.12 -40.30
C THR A 782 8.58 -43.03 -39.47
N LYS A 783 8.41 -41.75 -39.81
CA LYS A 783 8.99 -40.62 -39.06
C LYS A 783 7.94 -39.98 -38.14
N GLU A 784 8.34 -39.75 -36.89
CA GLU A 784 7.58 -39.01 -35.88
C GLU A 784 8.23 -37.64 -35.66
N GLU A 785 7.48 -36.57 -35.96
CA GLU A 785 7.93 -35.18 -35.79
C GLU A 785 7.00 -34.46 -34.80
N GLY A 786 7.50 -33.44 -34.10
CA GLY A 786 6.66 -32.58 -33.26
C GLY A 786 5.73 -31.71 -34.12
N GLN A 787 4.46 -31.60 -33.73
CA GLN A 787 3.48 -30.77 -34.44
C GLN A 787 3.14 -29.51 -33.65
N GLY A 788 3.69 -28.37 -34.08
CA GLY A 788 3.35 -27.07 -33.52
C GLY A 788 2.03 -26.47 -34.00
N ASN A 789 1.61 -25.44 -33.27
CA ASN A 789 0.44 -24.60 -33.53
C ASN A 789 -0.92 -25.33 -33.50
N VAL A 790 -1.03 -26.43 -32.75
CA VAL A 790 -2.28 -27.16 -32.55
C VAL A 790 -2.97 -26.66 -31.29
N LEU A 791 -4.21 -26.20 -31.43
CA LEU A 791 -5.07 -25.75 -30.36
C LEU A 791 -5.64 -26.96 -29.60
N ILE A 792 -5.38 -26.97 -28.31
CA ILE A 792 -5.74 -28.05 -27.39
C ILE A 792 -6.71 -27.49 -26.37
N ASN A 793 -7.92 -28.05 -26.37
CA ASN A 793 -9.05 -27.63 -25.55
C ASN A 793 -9.22 -28.57 -24.35
N PHE A 794 -9.46 -28.01 -23.16
CA PHE A 794 -9.68 -28.75 -21.92
C PHE A 794 -11.15 -28.66 -21.52
N TYR A 795 -11.86 -29.79 -21.57
CA TYR A 795 -13.27 -29.89 -21.17
C TYR A 795 -13.42 -30.57 -19.82
N ASN A 796 -14.35 -30.10 -19.00
CA ASN A 796 -14.71 -30.79 -17.75
C ASN A 796 -15.75 -31.90 -17.98
N GLU A 797 -16.14 -32.61 -16.92
CA GLU A 797 -17.18 -33.66 -16.97
C GLU A 797 -18.55 -33.19 -17.51
N GLN A 798 -18.87 -31.89 -17.41
CA GLN A 798 -20.11 -31.31 -17.96
C GLN A 798 -19.96 -30.83 -19.42
N ALA A 799 -18.89 -31.24 -20.10
CA ALA A 799 -18.53 -30.80 -21.46
C ALA A 799 -18.36 -29.28 -21.61
N LYS A 800 -18.11 -28.56 -20.51
CA LYS A 800 -17.81 -27.12 -20.53
C LYS A 800 -16.31 -26.93 -20.77
N LEU A 801 -15.95 -26.06 -21.71
CA LEU A 801 -14.58 -25.64 -21.95
C LEU A 801 -14.06 -24.84 -20.75
N ILE A 802 -12.98 -25.30 -20.12
CA ILE A 802 -12.33 -24.67 -18.96
C ILE A 802 -11.17 -23.78 -19.41
N GLY A 803 -10.45 -24.19 -20.44
CA GLY A 803 -9.35 -23.44 -21.03
C GLY A 803 -8.81 -24.11 -22.28
N TYR A 804 -7.80 -23.48 -22.87
CA TYR A 804 -7.10 -24.01 -24.03
C TYR A 804 -5.62 -23.61 -23.97
N THR A 805 -4.79 -24.34 -24.69
CA THR A 805 -3.38 -24.02 -24.94
C THR A 805 -3.04 -24.35 -26.39
N THR A 806 -1.88 -23.89 -26.87
CA THR A 806 -1.41 -24.19 -28.23
C THR A 806 -0.07 -24.92 -28.14
N SER A 807 0.15 -25.93 -28.98
CA SER A 807 1.45 -26.62 -29.03
C SER A 807 2.55 -25.73 -29.61
N GLU A 808 3.74 -25.84 -29.01
CA GLU A 808 5.00 -25.22 -29.45
C GLU A 808 5.56 -25.93 -30.70
N VAL A 809 6.60 -25.37 -31.32
CA VAL A 809 7.18 -25.87 -32.59
C VAL A 809 7.58 -27.35 -32.50
N ASP A 810 8.09 -27.79 -31.35
CA ASP A 810 8.49 -29.19 -31.12
C ASP A 810 7.31 -30.11 -30.74
N GLY A 811 6.08 -29.58 -30.78
CA GLY A 811 4.84 -30.25 -30.41
C GLY A 811 4.53 -30.21 -28.91
N TYR A 812 5.40 -29.69 -28.05
CA TYR A 812 5.15 -29.61 -26.61
C TYR A 812 3.96 -28.69 -26.30
N PHE A 813 3.17 -29.05 -25.30
CA PHE A 813 2.14 -28.17 -24.75
C PHE A 813 2.07 -28.30 -23.23
N SER A 814 1.75 -27.20 -22.55
CA SER A 814 1.40 -27.20 -21.13
C SER A 814 0.21 -26.27 -20.87
N TYR A 815 -0.61 -26.65 -19.90
CA TYR A 815 -1.70 -25.84 -19.38
C TYR A 815 -1.80 -25.95 -17.85
N LEU A 816 -1.50 -24.85 -17.15
CA LEU A 816 -1.66 -24.70 -15.70
C LEU A 816 -2.94 -23.91 -15.40
N GLY A 817 -3.95 -24.58 -14.82
CA GLY A 817 -5.23 -23.94 -14.54
C GLY A 817 -6.41 -24.87 -14.25
N LEU A 818 -6.18 -26.17 -14.03
CA LEU A 818 -7.24 -27.14 -13.78
C LEU A 818 -7.44 -27.39 -12.29
N LEU A 819 -8.67 -27.33 -11.80
CA LEU A 819 -8.99 -27.76 -10.43
C LEU A 819 -9.00 -29.29 -10.34
N PRO A 820 -8.92 -29.91 -9.16
CA PRO A 820 -9.05 -31.36 -9.02
C PRO A 820 -10.38 -31.89 -9.60
N GLY A 821 -10.30 -32.89 -10.47
CA GLY A 821 -11.45 -33.39 -11.24
C GLY A 821 -11.04 -34.16 -12.49
N LYS A 822 -12.02 -34.64 -13.26
CA LYS A 822 -11.77 -35.32 -14.53
C LYS A 822 -11.95 -34.36 -15.70
N TYR A 823 -11.05 -34.46 -16.65
CA TYR A 823 -10.99 -33.60 -17.83
C TYR A 823 -10.82 -34.43 -19.10
N LEU A 824 -11.27 -33.87 -20.21
CA LEU A 824 -11.01 -34.37 -21.55
C LEU A 824 -10.16 -33.33 -22.28
N VAL A 825 -8.92 -33.70 -22.59
CA VAL A 825 -7.99 -32.91 -23.40
C VAL A 825 -8.25 -33.25 -24.85
N LYS A 826 -8.59 -32.28 -25.70
CA LYS A 826 -9.03 -32.54 -27.08
C LYS A 826 -8.42 -31.54 -28.07
N MET A 827 -7.87 -32.03 -29.18
CA MET A 827 -7.43 -31.18 -30.28
C MET A 827 -8.62 -30.54 -31.01
N ASP A 828 -8.48 -29.27 -31.39
CA ASP A 828 -9.53 -28.56 -32.11
C ASP A 828 -9.76 -29.15 -33.51
N SER A 829 -10.94 -29.73 -33.71
CA SER A 829 -11.26 -30.47 -34.93
C SER A 829 -11.48 -29.56 -36.14
N LEU A 830 -11.83 -28.28 -35.94
CA LEU A 830 -11.97 -27.32 -37.04
C LEU A 830 -10.60 -26.82 -37.50
N GLN A 831 -9.67 -26.64 -36.56
CA GLN A 831 -8.30 -26.27 -36.88
C GLN A 831 -7.57 -27.40 -37.58
N LEU A 832 -7.66 -28.65 -37.10
CA LEU A 832 -7.03 -29.80 -37.76
C LEU A 832 -7.47 -29.94 -39.23
N LYS A 833 -8.76 -29.74 -39.53
CA LYS A 833 -9.28 -29.74 -40.91
C LYS A 833 -8.71 -28.63 -41.77
N LYS A 834 -8.46 -27.44 -41.21
CA LYS A 834 -7.82 -26.33 -41.93
C LYS A 834 -6.33 -26.55 -42.17
N MET A 835 -5.71 -27.44 -41.39
CA MET A 835 -4.29 -27.81 -41.50
C MET A 835 -4.08 -29.08 -42.32
N ASP A 836 -5.14 -29.64 -42.93
CA ASP A 836 -5.12 -30.93 -43.65
C ASP A 836 -4.58 -32.10 -42.79
N LEU A 837 -4.86 -32.05 -41.49
CA LEU A 837 -4.48 -33.06 -40.50
C LEU A 837 -5.69 -33.84 -39.98
N ILE A 838 -5.47 -35.12 -39.68
CA ILE A 838 -6.43 -36.01 -39.01
C ILE A 838 -5.83 -36.39 -37.65
N GLY A 839 -6.56 -36.15 -36.56
CA GLY A 839 -6.16 -36.62 -35.23
C GLY A 839 -6.44 -38.12 -35.08
N GLU A 840 -5.38 -38.93 -34.93
CA GLU A 840 -5.46 -40.36 -34.64
C GLU A 840 -5.81 -40.60 -33.15
N THR A 841 -5.24 -39.77 -32.26
CA THR A 841 -5.62 -39.69 -30.85
C THR A 841 -6.16 -38.27 -30.58
N PRO A 842 -7.39 -37.94 -30.99
CA PRO A 842 -7.89 -36.56 -30.95
C PRO A 842 -8.28 -36.09 -29.55
N ALA A 843 -8.50 -37.01 -28.60
CA ALA A 843 -8.85 -36.68 -27.23
C ALA A 843 -8.30 -37.71 -26.23
N ILE A 844 -7.88 -37.24 -25.05
CA ILE A 844 -7.35 -38.07 -23.96
C ILE A 844 -8.05 -37.67 -22.65
N PRO A 845 -8.64 -38.62 -21.90
CA PRO A 845 -9.15 -38.35 -20.56
C PRO A 845 -8.00 -38.23 -19.56
N VAL A 846 -8.10 -37.24 -18.68
CA VAL A 846 -7.09 -36.92 -17.66
C VAL A 846 -7.79 -36.71 -16.32
N VAL A 847 -7.13 -37.10 -15.21
CA VAL A 847 -7.64 -36.87 -13.86
C VAL A 847 -6.62 -36.05 -13.09
N ILE A 848 -7.05 -34.91 -12.55
CA ILE A 848 -6.28 -34.07 -11.64
C ILE A 848 -6.63 -34.47 -10.21
N VAL A 849 -5.65 -34.99 -9.48
CA VAL A 849 -5.79 -35.48 -8.11
C VAL A 849 -5.64 -34.33 -7.10
N ARG A 850 -6.24 -34.47 -5.92
CA ARG A 850 -6.09 -33.51 -4.82
C ARG A 850 -4.67 -33.58 -4.28
N SER A 851 -3.93 -32.48 -4.38
CA SER A 851 -2.56 -32.32 -3.88
C SER A 851 -2.40 -30.95 -3.24
N THR A 852 -1.49 -30.82 -2.27
CA THR A 852 -1.15 -29.50 -1.69
C THR A 852 -0.27 -28.68 -2.61
N ASP A 853 0.47 -29.31 -3.52
CA ASP A 853 1.49 -28.66 -4.36
C ASP A 853 1.00 -28.34 -5.77
N GLY A 854 -0.21 -28.79 -6.12
CA GLY A 854 -0.65 -28.97 -7.50
C GLY A 854 -0.38 -30.40 -7.96
N ASP A 855 -1.26 -30.92 -8.80
CA ASP A 855 -1.03 -32.19 -9.49
C ASP A 855 -0.45 -31.90 -10.88
N LEU A 856 0.44 -32.77 -11.35
CA LEU A 856 1.18 -32.59 -12.59
C LEU A 856 1.00 -33.86 -13.44
N VAL A 857 0.13 -33.78 -14.45
CA VAL A 857 -0.08 -34.88 -15.40
C VAL A 857 0.75 -34.61 -16.64
N ASN A 858 1.85 -35.35 -16.79
CA ASN A 858 2.81 -35.19 -17.87
C ASN A 858 2.82 -36.38 -18.83
N GLY A 859 3.39 -36.18 -20.01
CA GLY A 859 3.66 -37.24 -20.97
C GLY A 859 2.44 -37.66 -21.80
N LEU A 860 1.42 -36.79 -21.92
CA LEU A 860 0.32 -37.03 -22.85
C LEU A 860 0.85 -36.98 -24.29
N SER A 861 0.42 -37.93 -25.13
CA SER A 861 0.82 -37.99 -26.54
C SER A 861 -0.42 -37.94 -27.42
N LEU A 862 -0.65 -36.80 -28.07
CA LEU A 862 -1.71 -36.60 -29.06
C LEU A 862 -1.12 -36.83 -30.44
N VAL A 863 -1.69 -37.74 -31.23
CA VAL A 863 -1.12 -38.10 -32.54
C VAL A 863 -1.97 -37.54 -33.66
N THR A 864 -1.33 -36.92 -34.64
CA THR A 864 -1.90 -36.41 -35.88
C THR A 864 -1.23 -37.09 -37.07
N ARG A 865 -1.96 -37.23 -38.17
CA ARG A 865 -1.43 -37.70 -39.47
C ARG A 865 -1.93 -36.79 -40.59
N PRO A 866 -1.19 -36.68 -41.71
CA PRO A 866 -1.69 -36.00 -42.90
C PRO A 866 -2.98 -36.66 -43.41
N ALA A 867 -3.92 -35.85 -43.88
CA ALA A 867 -5.00 -36.32 -44.73
C ALA A 867 -4.39 -36.66 -46.10
N LEU A 868 -4.05 -37.93 -46.34
CA LEU A 868 -3.32 -38.38 -47.53
C LEU A 868 -3.98 -37.96 -48.85
N VAL A 869 -3.16 -37.43 -49.76
CA VAL A 869 -3.26 -37.61 -51.22
C VAL A 869 -2.63 -38.98 -51.54
N GLU A 870 -3.26 -39.75 -52.43
CA GLU A 870 -2.80 -41.05 -52.92
C GLU A 870 -1.39 -40.93 -53.53
N GLU A 871 -0.43 -41.73 -53.06
CA GLU A 871 0.82 -41.97 -53.77
C GLU A 871 0.94 -43.44 -54.16
N GLU A 872 1.27 -43.62 -55.45
CA GLU A 872 1.39 -44.86 -56.18
C GLU A 872 2.50 -45.75 -55.64
N LYS A 873 2.21 -47.06 -55.61
CA LYS A 873 3.19 -48.13 -55.43
C LYS A 873 4.24 -48.09 -56.55
N THR A 874 5.51 -48.17 -56.19
CA THR A 874 6.52 -48.76 -57.08
C THR A 874 7.41 -49.72 -56.29
N GLU A 875 7.64 -50.88 -56.89
CA GLU A 875 8.24 -52.10 -56.33
C GLU A 875 9.78 -52.00 -56.18
N GLU A 876 10.29 -52.77 -55.21
CA GLU A 876 11.70 -53.10 -55.01
C GLU A 876 12.33 -53.87 -56.18
N PRO A 877 13.68 -53.92 -56.23
CA PRO A 877 14.30 -55.25 -56.28
C PRO A 877 15.45 -55.44 -55.26
N ALA A 878 15.51 -56.68 -54.73
CA ALA A 878 16.50 -57.22 -53.78
C ALA A 878 17.82 -57.63 -54.48
N MET A 879 19.01 -57.54 -53.85
CA MET A 879 19.76 -58.52 -52.99
C MET A 879 21.24 -58.04 -52.93
N PRO A 880 22.23 -58.60 -52.16
CA PRO A 880 22.26 -59.70 -51.17
C PRO A 880 23.01 -59.32 -49.83
N PRO A 881 23.21 -60.24 -48.86
CA PRO A 881 23.59 -59.89 -47.48
C PRO A 881 25.12 -59.85 -47.25
N VAL A 882 25.57 -58.96 -46.34
CA VAL A 882 26.95 -58.93 -45.85
C VAL A 882 26.98 -59.15 -44.33
N VAL A 883 27.87 -60.07 -43.98
CA VAL A 883 28.23 -60.62 -42.67
C VAL A 883 28.62 -59.52 -41.67
N GLN A 884 28.04 -59.56 -40.46
CA GLN A 884 28.52 -58.77 -39.33
C GLN A 884 29.76 -59.44 -38.72
N ALA A 885 30.89 -58.74 -38.81
CA ALA A 885 32.10 -59.05 -38.08
C ALA A 885 32.02 -58.51 -36.65
N VAL A 886 32.48 -59.34 -35.71
CA VAL A 886 32.75 -59.01 -34.30
C VAL A 886 33.88 -57.98 -34.23
N PRO A 887 33.77 -56.91 -33.41
CA PRO A 887 34.94 -56.16 -32.98
C PRO A 887 35.44 -56.66 -31.62
N GLU A 888 36.75 -56.89 -31.57
CA GLU A 888 37.56 -57.26 -30.42
C GLU A 888 37.45 -56.25 -29.26
N GLU A 889 37.43 -56.76 -28.03
CA GLU A 889 37.68 -55.99 -26.82
C GLU A 889 39.14 -55.51 -26.79
N GLN A 890 39.34 -54.18 -26.74
CA GLN A 890 40.56 -53.58 -26.23
C GLN A 890 40.27 -52.89 -24.88
N PRO A 891 41.18 -52.97 -23.90
CA PRO A 891 40.91 -52.57 -22.53
C PRO A 891 40.84 -51.05 -22.38
N VAL A 892 39.73 -50.57 -21.79
CA VAL A 892 39.61 -49.18 -21.33
C VAL A 892 40.47 -49.00 -20.09
N VAL A 893 41.51 -48.19 -20.21
CA VAL A 893 42.29 -47.66 -19.09
C VAL A 893 41.38 -46.76 -18.24
N ILE A 894 41.20 -47.13 -16.97
CA ILE A 894 40.52 -46.28 -15.98
C ILE A 894 41.45 -45.10 -15.64
N PRO A 895 41.06 -43.83 -15.86
CA PRO A 895 41.81 -42.72 -15.30
C PRO A 895 41.55 -42.68 -13.78
N ALA A 896 42.62 -42.63 -12.99
CA ALA A 896 42.54 -42.46 -11.55
C ALA A 896 41.70 -41.21 -11.20
N MET A 897 40.68 -41.37 -10.35
CA MET A 897 39.88 -40.27 -9.82
C MET A 897 40.78 -39.23 -9.14
N GLY A 898 40.78 -38.01 -9.67
CA GLY A 898 41.35 -36.86 -8.98
C GLY A 898 40.59 -36.54 -7.68
N PRO A 899 41.20 -35.79 -6.74
CA PRO A 899 40.57 -35.45 -5.47
C PRO A 899 39.30 -34.62 -5.67
N LEU A 900 38.18 -35.08 -5.10
CA LEU A 900 36.87 -34.43 -5.20
C LEU A 900 36.84 -33.10 -4.42
N THR A 901 36.00 -32.17 -4.88
CA THR A 901 35.82 -30.84 -4.27
C THR A 901 34.36 -30.58 -3.90
N VAL A 902 34.11 -30.16 -2.65
CA VAL A 902 32.77 -29.73 -2.21
C VAL A 902 32.69 -28.20 -2.22
N GLN A 903 31.71 -27.65 -2.93
CA GLN A 903 31.35 -26.23 -2.85
C GLN A 903 30.49 -26.02 -1.61
N ALA A 904 30.96 -25.22 -0.65
CA ALA A 904 30.26 -24.97 0.60
C ALA A 904 29.29 -23.78 0.53
N ALA A 905 29.71 -22.66 -0.06
CA ALA A 905 28.88 -21.46 -0.22
C ALA A 905 29.48 -20.42 -1.19
N HIS A 906 28.65 -19.43 -1.57
CA HIS A 906 28.98 -18.31 -2.43
C HIS A 906 28.71 -16.97 -1.70
N PHE A 907 29.75 -16.19 -1.39
CA PHE A 907 29.63 -14.99 -0.53
C PHE A 907 30.47 -13.80 -1.00
N LYS A 908 30.12 -12.58 -0.56
CA LYS A 908 31.00 -11.40 -0.67
C LYS A 908 32.24 -11.56 0.22
N PHE A 909 33.39 -10.97 -0.17
CA PHE A 909 34.71 -11.24 0.42
C PHE A 909 34.77 -11.30 1.97
N GLN A 910 34.16 -10.34 2.67
CA GLN A 910 34.18 -10.30 4.14
C GLN A 910 33.48 -11.51 4.79
N MET A 911 32.37 -11.97 4.21
CA MET A 911 31.67 -13.15 4.69
C MET A 911 32.40 -14.43 4.26
N ALA A 912 33.00 -14.45 3.06
CA ALA A 912 33.80 -15.59 2.61
C ALA A 912 34.96 -15.92 3.55
N ARG A 913 35.65 -14.89 4.07
CA ARG A 913 36.77 -15.04 5.03
C ARG A 913 36.32 -15.55 6.40
N THR A 914 35.16 -15.10 6.87
CA THR A 914 34.56 -15.57 8.14
C THR A 914 34.11 -17.03 8.02
N SER A 915 33.45 -17.38 6.92
CA SER A 915 33.02 -18.74 6.63
C SER A 915 34.18 -19.71 6.43
N GLN A 916 35.26 -19.28 5.78
CA GLN A 916 36.50 -20.08 5.68
C GLN A 916 37.08 -20.40 7.06
N ARG A 917 37.14 -19.41 7.97
CA ARG A 917 37.61 -19.64 9.37
C ARG A 917 36.73 -20.63 10.13
N ILE A 918 35.43 -20.67 9.88
CA ILE A 918 34.52 -21.63 10.51
C ILE A 918 34.79 -23.04 9.98
N LEU A 919 34.90 -23.21 8.66
CA LEU A 919 35.12 -24.51 8.04
C LEU A 919 36.54 -25.07 8.28
N LEU A 920 37.55 -24.21 8.42
CA LEU A 920 38.92 -24.61 8.77
C LEU A 920 39.04 -25.25 10.17
N LYS A 921 38.04 -25.09 11.04
CA LYS A 921 37.98 -25.82 12.33
C LYS A 921 37.68 -27.31 12.15
N TYR A 922 37.07 -27.68 11.03
CA TYR A 922 36.59 -29.03 10.75
C TYR A 922 37.34 -29.70 9.59
N TYR A 923 37.85 -28.92 8.63
CA TYR A 923 38.49 -29.44 7.41
C TYR A 923 39.79 -28.70 7.11
N LYS A 924 40.85 -29.43 6.74
CA LYS A 924 42.19 -28.87 6.55
C LYS A 924 42.37 -28.05 5.26
N ASN A 925 41.63 -28.39 4.20
CA ASN A 925 41.83 -27.85 2.85
C ASN A 925 40.64 -27.01 2.37
N VAL A 926 40.38 -25.88 3.03
CA VAL A 926 39.31 -24.93 2.66
C VAL A 926 39.89 -23.72 1.93
N VAL A 927 39.54 -23.54 0.66
CA VAL A 927 40.09 -22.51 -0.23
C VAL A 927 39.00 -21.53 -0.66
N ILE A 928 39.35 -20.25 -0.75
CA ILE A 928 38.50 -19.22 -1.33
C ILE A 928 38.88 -19.06 -2.80
N VAL A 929 37.92 -19.23 -3.71
CA VAL A 929 38.10 -19.10 -5.16
C VAL A 929 37.36 -17.86 -5.65
N PRO A 930 38.04 -16.90 -6.29
CA PRO A 930 37.38 -15.72 -6.85
C PRO A 930 36.45 -16.10 -8.00
N THR A 931 35.27 -15.48 -8.06
CA THR A 931 34.32 -15.60 -9.18
C THR A 931 34.16 -14.25 -9.90
N LYS A 932 33.40 -14.19 -11.00
CA LYS A 932 33.10 -12.90 -11.66
C LYS A 932 32.41 -11.96 -10.66
N TRP A 933 32.93 -10.74 -10.50
CA TRP A 933 32.47 -9.65 -9.61
C TRP A 933 32.93 -9.77 -8.13
N VAL A 934 32.19 -9.20 -7.17
CA VAL A 934 32.56 -9.02 -5.74
C VAL A 934 32.31 -10.28 -4.89
N TYR A 935 32.10 -11.44 -5.51
CA TYR A 935 31.73 -12.70 -4.87
C TYR A 935 32.83 -13.77 -4.98
N TYR A 936 32.84 -14.67 -4.00
CA TYR A 936 33.86 -15.69 -3.81
C TYR A 936 33.21 -17.01 -3.40
N ASN A 937 33.66 -18.11 -4.03
CA ASN A 937 33.28 -19.47 -3.66
C ASN A 937 34.18 -19.96 -2.54
N ILE A 938 33.60 -20.70 -1.59
CA ILE A 938 34.36 -21.44 -0.57
C ILE A 938 34.28 -22.91 -0.91
N GLN A 939 35.44 -23.53 -1.13
CA GLN A 939 35.55 -24.92 -1.56
C GLN A 939 36.38 -25.72 -0.58
N ILE A 940 35.95 -26.94 -0.27
CA ILE A 940 36.70 -27.93 0.51
C ILE A 940 37.29 -28.90 -0.50
N LYS A 941 38.61 -28.88 -0.67
CA LYS A 941 39.35 -29.68 -1.66
C LYS A 941 40.01 -30.90 -1.02
N GLY A 942 40.30 -31.93 -1.81
CA GLY A 942 41.05 -33.09 -1.33
C GLY A 942 40.18 -34.17 -0.67
N ILE A 943 38.92 -34.29 -1.07
CA ILE A 943 37.99 -35.32 -0.58
C ILE A 943 38.25 -36.61 -1.36
N LYS A 944 38.35 -37.74 -0.66
CA LYS A 944 38.87 -38.99 -1.22
C LYS A 944 37.88 -39.72 -2.12
N ASP A 945 36.59 -39.69 -1.76
CA ASP A 945 35.54 -40.38 -2.49
C ASP A 945 34.15 -39.71 -2.32
N VAL A 946 33.17 -40.20 -3.08
CA VAL A 946 31.81 -39.64 -3.12
C VAL A 946 31.05 -39.86 -1.80
N GLU A 947 31.37 -40.90 -1.03
CA GLU A 947 30.74 -41.14 0.27
C GLU A 947 31.24 -40.15 1.33
N GLU A 948 32.55 -39.88 1.35
CA GLU A 948 33.15 -38.86 2.19
C GLU A 948 32.58 -37.47 1.84
N ALA A 949 32.42 -37.16 0.56
CA ALA A 949 31.80 -35.91 0.12
C ALA A 949 30.34 -35.77 0.61
N LYS A 950 29.53 -36.83 0.53
CA LYS A 950 28.15 -36.83 1.05
C LYS A 950 28.11 -36.61 2.57
N LYS A 951 29.04 -37.21 3.33
CA LYS A 951 29.17 -37.00 4.78
C LYS A 951 29.56 -35.55 5.10
N VAL A 952 30.53 -34.99 4.39
CA VAL A 952 30.94 -33.59 4.52
C VAL A 952 29.78 -32.65 4.25
N ILE A 953 29.06 -32.81 3.13
CA ILE A 953 27.90 -31.99 2.77
C ILE A 953 26.83 -32.04 3.85
N LYS A 954 26.48 -33.23 4.36
CA LYS A 954 25.47 -33.39 5.41
C LYS A 954 25.86 -32.63 6.69
N MET A 955 27.14 -32.69 7.07
CA MET A 955 27.63 -32.04 8.29
C MET A 955 27.73 -30.52 8.15
N ILE A 956 28.19 -30.00 7.01
CA ILE A 956 28.30 -28.54 6.82
C ILE A 956 26.93 -27.87 6.66
N LYS A 957 25.92 -28.57 6.10
CA LYS A 957 24.54 -28.09 6.06
C LYS A 957 23.98 -27.83 7.46
N THR A 958 24.28 -28.70 8.43
CA THR A 958 23.82 -28.53 9.83
C THR A 958 24.48 -27.39 10.58
N ILE A 959 25.66 -26.92 10.15
CA ILE A 959 26.40 -25.81 10.81
C ILE A 959 26.28 -24.48 10.05
N GLY A 960 25.31 -24.35 9.13
CA GLY A 960 24.95 -23.08 8.50
C GLY A 960 25.33 -22.92 7.02
N PHE A 961 25.64 -24.01 6.30
CA PHE A 961 25.92 -24.00 4.87
C PHE A 961 24.89 -24.84 4.08
N PRO A 962 23.60 -24.42 4.03
CA PRO A 962 22.50 -25.24 3.51
C PRO A 962 22.62 -25.57 2.01
N ASP A 963 23.31 -24.71 1.25
CA ASP A 963 23.44 -24.81 -0.21
C ASP A 963 24.70 -25.58 -0.66
N ALA A 964 25.36 -26.31 0.25
CA ALA A 964 26.56 -27.05 -0.12
C ALA A 964 26.26 -28.22 -1.09
N TYR A 965 27.11 -28.38 -2.11
CA TYR A 965 27.01 -29.45 -3.12
C TYR A 965 28.40 -29.91 -3.59
N LEU A 966 28.45 -31.11 -4.18
CA LEU A 966 29.67 -31.68 -4.77
C LEU A 966 29.91 -31.02 -6.14
N LEU A 967 31.07 -30.40 -6.35
CA LEU A 967 31.50 -30.02 -7.69
C LEU A 967 31.85 -31.30 -8.45
N LYS A 968 31.17 -31.52 -9.58
CA LYS A 968 31.71 -32.38 -10.63
C LYS A 968 32.74 -31.54 -11.37
N ASP A 969 33.99 -32.00 -11.43
CA ASP A 969 34.95 -31.48 -12.39
C ASP A 969 34.55 -31.88 -13.81
#